data_AF-A0A9P4V255-F1
#
_entry.id   AF-A0A9P4V255-F1
#
_cell.length_a   1.000
_cell.length_b   1.000
_cell.length_c   1.000
_cell.angle_alpha   90.00
_cell.angle_beta   90.00
_cell.angle_gamma   90.00
#
_symmetry.space_group_name_H-M   'P 1'
#
loop_
_entity.id
_entity.type
_entity.pdbx_description
1 polymer ?
#
loop_
_entity_poly.entity_id
_entity_poly.type
_entity_poly.pdbx_seq_one_letter_code
_entity_poly.pdbx_strand_id
1 'polypeptide(L)'
;MDPRTWFRDLTAYFLYILFVATLGPLLFGFHLAELNAPEDVIRCKRKSIVAADASLPQCMPMTEIEWGAVGSLYTLGGLLGALSAGPLAGRYGRKRTMQISSLFFALGPVFEAIAPNIGVMAFGRLVSGIGAGSSVVVVPIYISEIAPPAEKGFFGALTQVMCNGGILIAQLLGYFLSKGQYWRIILASGGAIGLGQFVGLLFSAESPKYLADTGNPVQAKRILRKIRGEQFDLDEEVSGWGIESASDMDEEEQTLLTNEDRMSQHGEASPSKKQLARGEALGAIEVLRHPEYQKAALAVIMVMLAQQLSGINSIVMYGVSLLAKLLQSNSALLNLVVSAINIVVTAACAPLVDKLGRKTCLLNSLAGMGISSVLLAIGIIQSIRILSAVAVLLFVSSFALGLGPVPFILSSELVGPDAVGATQSIALAANWIATFVVAQFFPLVSKLLPGKVYFIFAALSAFFFVFISLFVPETKGKKTIDETFSPAMPDLPAHASPALAPLFSPKASSPRQVDGFELDHHEHDSEGHTPHHGVASRALNRESFPSLISPAFTPPATPGIYTPSHPRPPRSIPVDTSSLPSDTQGPNLVETLPIVDCEVRARIPTTTGHEMWLHVYRNNVDAKEHLAIVFGNTIRSQSLDAERPGETELDRMTRGAYVGKLYPGRTSSRVEQLKRAEGAVPKAQTKPDATSLSKSSDSERPAGEGATISSTSSESGDALPVSNHELPLVRIHSECYTGETVWSARCDCGEQLDEAARLMADPILSPSGGAIIYLRQEGRGIGLGEKLKAYNLQDLGNDTYEANIILRHPADARSYGLATAMLMDLGLDGERGIRLLTNNPDKVRAVEGPGREVVVRERVAMVPLAWKTGGRMGVRSEEVEKYLSTKIEKFKHMLSQQ
;
A
#
# COMPACT_ATOMS: atom_id res chain seq x y z
N MET A 1 -15.98 -17.42 0.56
CA MET A 1 -15.48 -18.73 1.05
C MET A 1 -16.53 -19.37 1.92
N ASP A 2 -16.56 -20.70 2.01
CA ASP A 2 -17.50 -21.48 2.82
C ASP A 2 -16.84 -21.77 4.19
N PRO A 3 -17.47 -21.45 5.34
CA PRO A 3 -16.91 -21.75 6.67
C PRO A 3 -16.62 -23.25 6.91
N ARG A 4 -17.08 -24.16 6.03
CA ARG A 4 -16.71 -25.58 6.06
C ARG A 4 -15.25 -25.86 5.69
N THR A 5 -14.53 -24.94 5.03
CA THR A 5 -13.10 -25.14 4.72
C THR A 5 -12.16 -24.66 5.82
N TRP A 6 -12.59 -23.73 6.68
CA TRP A 6 -11.78 -23.11 7.76
C TRP A 6 -10.99 -24.08 8.64
N PHE A 7 -11.50 -25.29 8.87
CA PHE A 7 -10.89 -26.29 9.76
C PHE A 7 -10.18 -27.43 9.02
N ARG A 8 -10.20 -27.46 7.68
CA ARG A 8 -9.65 -28.58 6.90
C ARG A 8 -8.12 -28.58 6.85
N ASP A 9 -7.52 -27.41 6.96
CA ASP A 9 -6.10 -27.18 6.71
C ASP A 9 -5.35 -26.75 8.01
N LEU A 10 -5.92 -27.02 9.18
CA LEU A 10 -5.36 -26.67 10.49
C LEU A 10 -4.67 -27.88 11.15
N THR A 11 -3.35 -27.83 11.30
CA THR A 11 -2.62 -28.89 12.00
C THR A 11 -2.86 -28.87 13.51
N ALA A 12 -2.82 -30.05 14.15
CA ALA A 12 -2.84 -30.15 15.61
C ALA A 12 -1.68 -29.38 16.27
N TYR A 13 -0.54 -29.24 15.59
CA TYR A 13 0.60 -28.45 16.08
C TYR A 13 0.33 -26.95 16.05
N PHE A 14 -0.33 -26.43 15.01
CA PHE A 14 -0.81 -25.04 14.97
C PHE A 14 -1.77 -24.75 16.13
N LEU A 15 -2.77 -25.62 16.35
CA LEU A 15 -3.72 -25.48 17.46
C LEU A 15 -3.02 -25.50 18.83
N TYR A 16 -2.00 -26.35 19.00
CA TYR A 16 -1.17 -26.38 20.21
C TYR A 16 -0.43 -25.05 20.46
N ILE A 17 0.34 -24.54 19.47
CA ILE A 17 1.12 -23.30 19.68
C ILE A 17 0.21 -22.08 19.85
N LEU A 18 -0.95 -22.05 19.19
CA LEU A 18 -1.97 -21.02 19.32
C LEU A 18 -2.60 -21.03 20.72
N PHE A 19 -2.98 -22.20 21.24
CA PHE A 19 -3.51 -22.34 22.60
C PHE A 19 -2.47 -21.88 23.65
N VAL A 20 -1.23 -22.37 23.55
CA VAL A 20 -0.15 -22.01 24.48
C VAL A 20 0.18 -20.51 24.43
N ALA A 21 0.20 -19.88 23.26
CA ALA A 21 0.41 -18.44 23.15
C ALA A 21 -0.75 -17.65 23.78
N THR A 22 -2.00 -18.06 23.52
CA THR A 22 -3.20 -17.35 23.99
C THR A 22 -3.50 -17.50 25.49
N LEU A 23 -2.80 -18.37 26.22
CA LEU A 23 -2.80 -18.36 27.69
C LEU A 23 -2.32 -17.00 28.28
N GLY A 24 -1.48 -16.26 27.57
CA GLY A 24 -0.98 -14.96 28.01
C GLY A 24 -2.05 -13.85 28.06
N PRO A 25 -2.81 -13.62 26.96
CA PRO A 25 -4.04 -12.83 26.95
C PRO A 25 -5.06 -13.27 28.02
N LEU A 26 -5.21 -14.59 28.24
CA LEU A 26 -6.05 -15.12 29.31
C LEU A 26 -5.55 -14.68 30.69
N LEU A 27 -4.24 -14.74 30.96
CA LEU A 27 -3.65 -14.26 32.21
C LEU A 27 -3.79 -12.73 32.38
N PHE A 28 -3.63 -11.94 31.32
CA PHE A 28 -3.93 -10.49 31.34
C PHE A 28 -5.38 -10.23 31.78
N GLY A 29 -6.34 -10.95 31.21
CA GLY A 29 -7.76 -10.82 31.57
C GLY A 29 -8.07 -11.32 32.98
N PHE A 30 -7.40 -12.39 33.41
CA PHE A 30 -7.50 -12.93 34.76
C PHE A 30 -7.06 -11.90 35.81
N HIS A 31 -5.84 -11.38 35.69
CA HIS A 31 -5.28 -10.41 36.64
C HIS A 31 -5.98 -9.04 36.60
N LEU A 32 -6.64 -8.69 35.50
CA LEU A 32 -7.50 -7.51 35.43
C LEU A 32 -8.78 -7.64 36.28
N ALA A 33 -9.28 -8.86 36.52
CA ALA A 33 -10.55 -9.11 37.19
C ALA A 33 -10.46 -9.82 38.56
N GLU A 34 -9.35 -10.48 38.89
CA GLU A 34 -9.21 -11.36 40.07
C GLU A 34 -9.54 -10.71 41.42
N LEU A 35 -9.33 -9.39 41.55
CA LEU A 35 -9.61 -8.64 42.78
C LEU A 35 -11.08 -8.19 42.95
N ASN A 36 -11.89 -8.18 41.87
CA ASN A 36 -13.26 -7.63 41.84
C ASN A 36 -14.21 -8.40 42.79
N ALA A 37 -14.22 -9.73 42.71
CA ALA A 37 -15.07 -10.60 43.53
C ALA A 37 -14.59 -10.82 44.99
N PRO A 38 -13.28 -10.89 45.30
CA PRO A 38 -12.79 -10.97 46.68
C PRO A 38 -12.62 -9.64 47.41
N GLU A 39 -12.93 -8.47 46.83
CA GLU A 39 -12.81 -7.14 47.47
C GLU A 39 -13.32 -7.14 48.93
N ASP A 40 -14.57 -7.57 49.12
CA ASP A 40 -15.26 -7.56 50.42
C ASP A 40 -14.53 -8.38 51.51
N VAL A 41 -13.81 -9.43 51.09
CA VAL A 41 -13.11 -10.36 51.98
C VAL A 41 -11.68 -9.88 52.22
N ILE A 42 -10.94 -9.55 51.15
CA ILE A 42 -9.57 -9.02 51.25
C ILE A 42 -9.54 -7.76 52.10
N ARG A 43 -10.53 -6.86 51.96
CA ARG A 43 -10.58 -5.56 52.67
C ARG A 43 -11.23 -5.61 54.07
N CYS A 44 -11.48 -6.81 54.61
CA CYS A 44 -12.16 -7.02 55.90
C CYS A 44 -13.60 -6.45 55.99
N LYS A 45 -14.26 -6.09 54.88
CA LYS A 45 -15.63 -5.53 54.87
C LYS A 45 -16.65 -6.57 55.35
N ARG A 46 -16.46 -7.84 55.01
CA ARG A 46 -17.18 -8.98 55.59
C ARG A 46 -16.39 -9.56 56.75
N LYS A 47 -16.98 -9.51 57.96
CA LYS A 47 -16.47 -10.24 59.12
C LYS A 47 -16.63 -11.75 58.89
N SER A 48 -15.59 -12.41 58.38
CA SER A 48 -15.48 -13.86 58.49
C SER A 48 -15.29 -14.19 59.97
N ILE A 49 -16.28 -14.86 60.57
CA ILE A 49 -16.13 -15.45 61.90
C ILE A 49 -15.10 -16.58 61.80
N VAL A 50 -14.46 -16.92 62.93
CA VAL A 50 -13.28 -17.78 63.05
C VAL A 50 -12.01 -17.12 62.51
N ALA A 51 -11.27 -16.49 63.43
CA ALA A 51 -9.83 -16.36 63.29
C ALA A 51 -9.23 -17.74 63.51
N ALA A 52 -8.76 -18.37 62.43
CA ALA A 52 -7.96 -19.59 62.49
C ALA A 52 -6.48 -19.20 62.66
N ASP A 53 -5.75 -20.00 63.44
CA ASP A 53 -4.38 -19.71 63.89
C ASP A 53 -3.36 -19.96 62.76
N ALA A 54 -3.39 -19.10 61.74
CA ALA A 54 -2.62 -19.21 60.51
C ALA A 54 -1.56 -18.10 60.43
N SER A 55 -0.36 -18.46 59.95
CA SER A 55 0.80 -17.56 59.81
C SER A 55 0.65 -16.42 58.79
N LEU A 56 -0.50 -16.31 58.13
CA LEU A 56 -0.83 -15.24 57.17
C LEU A 56 -2.20 -14.63 57.52
N PRO A 57 -2.37 -13.30 57.45
CA PRO A 57 -3.61 -12.64 57.84
C PRO A 57 -4.77 -13.01 56.90
N GLN A 58 -5.97 -13.17 57.48
CA GLN A 58 -7.20 -13.56 56.78
C GLN A 58 -7.70 -12.48 55.82
N CYS A 59 -7.49 -11.21 56.18
CA CYS A 59 -7.81 -10.02 55.41
C CYS A 59 -6.83 -8.88 55.78
N MET A 60 -6.78 -7.84 54.97
CA MET A 60 -5.92 -6.66 55.15
C MET A 60 -6.81 -5.40 55.13
N PRO A 61 -6.97 -4.68 56.25
CA PRO A 61 -7.80 -3.48 56.28
C PRO A 61 -7.16 -2.37 55.44
N MET A 62 -7.92 -1.78 54.52
CA MET A 62 -7.42 -0.76 53.60
C MET A 62 -8.51 0.19 53.09
N THR A 63 -8.14 1.45 52.89
CA THR A 63 -8.98 2.51 52.32
C THR A 63 -9.28 2.28 50.83
N GLU A 64 -10.22 3.06 50.28
CA GLU A 64 -10.51 3.05 48.84
C GLU A 64 -9.30 3.48 47.98
N ILE A 65 -8.41 4.33 48.53
CA ILE A 65 -7.22 4.84 47.84
C ILE A 65 -6.13 3.77 47.78
N GLU A 66 -5.90 3.07 48.89
CA GLU A 66 -4.94 1.95 48.96
C GLU A 66 -5.40 0.76 48.10
N TRP A 67 -6.70 0.46 48.09
CA TRP A 67 -7.26 -0.56 47.18
C TRP A 67 -7.09 -0.16 45.70
N GLY A 68 -7.37 1.11 45.36
CA GLY A 68 -7.09 1.66 44.04
C GLY A 68 -5.62 1.56 43.66
N ALA A 69 -4.69 1.79 44.60
CA ALA A 69 -3.25 1.66 44.39
C ALA A 69 -2.80 0.20 44.16
N VAL A 70 -3.32 -0.77 44.93
CA VAL A 70 -3.09 -2.21 44.69
C VAL A 70 -3.64 -2.64 43.32
N GLY A 71 -4.77 -2.06 42.91
CA GLY A 71 -5.33 -2.23 41.57
C GLY A 71 -4.44 -1.62 40.48
N SER A 72 -3.86 -0.44 40.71
CA SER A 72 -3.14 0.35 39.70
C SER A 72 -1.65 0.01 39.58
N LEU A 73 -1.00 -0.59 40.60
CA LEU A 73 0.37 -1.12 40.44
C LEU A 73 0.44 -2.24 39.38
N TYR A 74 -0.63 -3.03 39.21
CA TYR A 74 -0.75 -3.96 38.07
C TYR A 74 -0.66 -3.24 36.73
N THR A 75 -1.35 -2.10 36.59
CA THR A 75 -1.34 -1.30 35.35
C THR A 75 -0.02 -0.56 35.11
N LEU A 76 0.69 -0.19 36.19
CA LEU A 76 2.05 0.34 36.12
C LEU A 76 3.06 -0.73 35.68
N GLY A 77 2.91 -1.97 36.19
CA GLY A 77 3.67 -3.11 35.70
C GLY A 77 3.38 -3.38 34.23
N GLY A 78 2.11 -3.29 33.82
CA GLY A 78 1.66 -3.39 32.44
C GLY A 78 2.35 -2.37 31.52
N LEU A 79 2.47 -1.11 31.95
CA LEU A 79 3.19 -0.08 31.21
C LEU A 79 4.68 -0.43 31.01
N LEU A 80 5.37 -0.91 32.06
CA LEU A 80 6.77 -1.33 31.98
C LEU A 80 6.96 -2.57 31.08
N GLY A 81 6.05 -3.54 31.16
CA GLY A 81 6.02 -4.72 30.30
C GLY A 81 5.80 -4.35 28.83
N ALA A 82 4.84 -3.48 28.54
CA ALA A 82 4.52 -3.08 27.16
C ALA A 82 5.67 -2.28 26.51
N LEU A 83 6.28 -1.33 27.23
CA LEU A 83 7.39 -0.53 26.71
C LEU A 83 8.67 -1.35 26.45
N SER A 84 8.90 -2.43 27.19
CA SER A 84 10.09 -3.28 27.04
C SER A 84 9.91 -4.42 26.02
N ALA A 85 8.67 -4.84 25.74
CA ALA A 85 8.37 -6.04 24.95
C ALA A 85 8.70 -5.93 23.46
N GLY A 86 8.41 -4.81 22.80
CA GLY A 86 8.76 -4.62 21.38
C GLY A 86 10.26 -4.79 21.10
N PRO A 87 11.15 -4.05 21.79
CA PRO A 87 12.59 -4.24 21.68
C PRO A 87 13.07 -5.65 22.03
N LEU A 88 12.43 -6.32 23.00
CA LEU A 88 12.79 -7.69 23.39
C LEU A 88 12.41 -8.72 22.31
N ALA A 89 11.22 -8.57 21.70
CA ALA A 89 10.71 -9.45 20.64
C ALA A 89 11.42 -9.27 19.29
N GLY A 90 11.96 -8.07 19.02
CA GLY A 90 12.89 -7.84 17.91
C GLY A 90 14.25 -8.51 18.16
N ARG A 91 14.83 -8.34 19.36
CA ARG A 91 16.20 -8.79 19.66
C ARG A 91 16.33 -10.29 19.96
N TYR A 92 15.33 -10.92 20.57
CA TYR A 92 15.40 -12.31 21.04
C TYR A 92 14.30 -13.23 20.48
N GLY A 93 13.39 -12.70 19.66
CA GLY A 93 12.25 -13.44 19.10
C GLY A 93 11.00 -13.43 19.99
N ARG A 94 9.90 -13.85 19.38
CA ARG A 94 8.56 -13.81 19.97
C ARG A 94 8.43 -14.91 21.02
N LYS A 95 8.89 -16.14 20.73
CA LYS A 95 8.90 -17.27 21.69
C LYS A 95 9.68 -16.94 22.95
N ARG A 96 10.89 -16.39 22.84
CA ARG A 96 11.70 -16.03 24.02
C ARG A 96 11.08 -14.94 24.86
N THR A 97 10.47 -13.93 24.22
CA THR A 97 9.78 -12.85 24.93
C THR A 97 8.54 -13.37 25.67
N MET A 98 7.76 -14.27 25.05
CA MET A 98 6.65 -14.95 25.73
C MET A 98 7.12 -15.84 26.89
N GLN A 99 8.25 -16.55 26.77
CA GLN A 99 8.81 -17.31 27.89
C GLN A 99 9.17 -16.39 29.07
N ILE A 100 9.75 -15.22 28.80
CA ILE A 100 10.09 -14.24 29.84
C ILE A 100 8.82 -13.67 30.49
N SER A 101 7.78 -13.31 29.73
CA SER A 101 6.51 -12.82 30.31
C SER A 101 5.78 -13.90 31.13
N SER A 102 5.84 -15.18 30.73
CA SER A 102 5.30 -16.29 31.52
C SER A 102 6.01 -16.49 32.86
N LEU A 103 7.30 -16.15 33.00
CA LEU A 103 7.97 -16.15 34.30
C LEU A 103 7.41 -15.07 35.23
N PHE A 104 7.13 -13.87 34.71
CA PHE A 104 6.46 -12.82 35.48
C PHE A 104 5.04 -13.23 35.91
N PHE A 105 4.26 -13.85 35.02
CA PHE A 105 2.95 -14.44 35.36
C PHE A 105 3.03 -15.59 36.36
N ALA A 106 4.12 -16.36 36.41
CA ALA A 106 4.29 -17.42 37.42
C ALA A 106 4.71 -16.86 38.79
N LEU A 107 5.59 -15.84 38.81
CA LEU A 107 6.19 -15.30 40.04
C LEU A 107 5.32 -14.27 40.75
N GLY A 108 4.68 -13.34 40.03
CA GLY A 108 3.86 -12.28 40.61
C GLY A 108 2.74 -12.81 41.52
N PRO A 109 1.90 -13.76 41.04
CA PRO A 109 0.78 -14.26 41.82
C PRO A 109 1.20 -15.14 43.01
N VAL A 110 2.44 -15.64 43.05
CA VAL A 110 3.00 -16.27 44.26
C VAL A 110 3.16 -15.23 45.37
N PHE A 111 3.73 -14.06 45.09
CA PHE A 111 3.81 -12.95 46.06
C PHE A 111 2.42 -12.50 46.51
N GLU A 112 1.45 -12.40 45.59
CA GLU A 112 0.07 -12.01 45.92
C GLU A 112 -0.63 -13.05 46.82
N ALA A 113 -0.51 -14.34 46.49
CA ALA A 113 -1.11 -15.43 47.26
C ALA A 113 -0.53 -15.57 48.67
N ILE A 114 0.78 -15.34 48.85
CA ILE A 114 1.43 -15.40 50.18
C ILE A 114 1.45 -14.06 50.93
N ALA A 115 0.90 -12.98 50.36
CA ALA A 115 1.04 -11.63 50.90
C ALA A 115 0.61 -11.49 52.38
N PRO A 116 1.52 -11.08 53.29
CA PRO A 116 1.20 -10.77 54.68
C PRO A 116 0.83 -9.30 54.91
N ASN A 117 1.03 -8.43 53.91
CA ASN A 117 0.70 -7.01 53.98
C ASN A 117 0.45 -6.42 52.58
N ILE A 118 -0.09 -5.20 52.54
CA ILE A 118 -0.44 -4.46 51.32
C ILE A 118 0.77 -4.29 50.39
N GLY A 119 1.98 -4.06 50.93
CA GLY A 119 3.19 -3.85 50.13
C GLY A 119 3.60 -5.09 49.33
N VAL A 120 3.55 -6.28 49.92
CA VAL A 120 3.86 -7.54 49.22
C VAL A 120 2.79 -7.87 48.17
N MET A 121 1.51 -7.62 48.47
CA MET A 121 0.43 -7.75 47.47
C MET A 121 0.64 -6.77 46.30
N ALA A 122 0.94 -5.50 46.58
CA ALA A 122 1.16 -4.48 45.56
C ALA A 122 2.41 -4.75 44.69
N PHE A 123 3.47 -5.31 45.29
CA PHE A 123 4.65 -5.80 44.56
C PHE A 123 4.32 -7.01 43.68
N GLY A 124 3.57 -7.99 44.18
CA GLY A 124 3.10 -9.12 43.38
C GLY A 124 2.29 -8.65 42.17
N ARG A 125 1.34 -7.73 42.38
CA ARG A 125 0.54 -7.09 41.32
C ARG A 125 1.41 -6.39 40.27
N LEU A 126 2.46 -5.67 40.69
CA LEU A 126 3.44 -5.05 39.78
C LEU A 126 4.16 -6.10 38.91
N VAL A 127 4.61 -7.21 39.50
CA VAL A 127 5.29 -8.31 38.81
C VAL A 127 4.34 -9.02 37.84
N SER A 128 3.12 -9.36 38.26
CA SER A 128 2.03 -9.89 37.41
C SER A 128 1.74 -8.94 36.24
N GLY A 129 1.77 -7.63 36.49
CA GLY A 129 1.60 -6.57 35.49
C GLY A 129 2.67 -6.57 34.41
N ILE A 130 3.95 -6.77 34.75
CA ILE A 130 5.05 -6.82 33.76
C ILE A 130 4.84 -7.99 32.78
N GLY A 131 4.40 -9.15 33.29
CA GLY A 131 4.00 -10.30 32.45
C GLY A 131 2.82 -9.95 31.53
N ALA A 132 1.77 -9.36 32.10
CA ALA A 132 0.57 -8.94 31.36
C ALA A 132 0.89 -7.96 30.23
N GLY A 133 1.60 -6.88 30.53
CA GLY A 133 1.98 -5.83 29.58
C GLY A 133 2.82 -6.35 28.42
N SER A 134 3.79 -7.20 28.72
CA SER A 134 4.62 -7.82 27.68
C SER A 134 3.82 -8.80 26.82
N SER A 135 2.96 -9.62 27.46
CA SER A 135 2.13 -10.58 26.74
C SER A 135 1.16 -9.93 25.75
N VAL A 136 0.53 -8.80 26.08
CA VAL A 136 -0.44 -8.15 25.17
C VAL A 136 0.21 -7.43 23.98
N VAL A 137 1.51 -7.12 24.05
CA VAL A 137 2.29 -6.68 22.87
C VAL A 137 2.63 -7.88 21.98
N VAL A 138 3.21 -8.94 22.56
CA VAL A 138 3.89 -9.98 21.77
C VAL A 138 2.96 -11.07 21.24
N VAL A 139 1.93 -11.47 21.99
CA VAL A 139 1.04 -12.56 21.57
C VAL A 139 0.24 -12.21 20.30
N PRO A 140 -0.34 -11.01 20.13
CA PRO A 140 -1.00 -10.64 18.88
C PRO A 140 -0.06 -10.65 17.66
N ILE A 141 1.20 -10.22 17.84
CA ILE A 141 2.24 -10.25 16.80
C ILE A 141 2.59 -11.70 16.44
N TYR A 142 2.80 -12.57 17.43
CA TYR A 142 3.05 -14.00 17.19
C TYR A 142 1.87 -14.65 16.45
N ILE A 143 0.62 -14.35 16.84
CA ILE A 143 -0.58 -14.88 16.18
C ILE A 143 -0.66 -14.42 14.72
N SER A 144 -0.45 -13.13 14.42
CA SER A 144 -0.50 -12.63 13.03
C SER A 144 0.69 -13.06 12.17
N GLU A 145 1.76 -13.60 12.77
CA GLU A 145 2.89 -14.23 12.09
C GLU A 145 2.73 -15.75 11.87
N ILE A 146 1.91 -16.46 12.67
CA ILE A 146 1.63 -17.90 12.46
C ILE A 146 0.30 -18.19 11.76
N ALA A 147 -0.69 -17.29 11.83
CA ALA A 147 -2.02 -17.49 11.26
C ALA A 147 -2.00 -17.47 9.71
N PRO A 148 -2.80 -18.33 9.03
CA PRO A 148 -2.93 -18.31 7.57
C PRO A 148 -3.34 -16.92 7.04
N PRO A 149 -2.79 -16.43 5.91
CA PRO A 149 -3.04 -15.08 5.41
C PRO A 149 -4.51 -14.68 5.27
N ALA A 150 -5.39 -15.59 4.84
CA ALA A 150 -6.82 -15.33 4.68
C ALA A 150 -7.58 -15.14 6.00
N GLU A 151 -7.10 -15.73 7.10
CA GLU A 151 -7.86 -15.88 8.36
C GLU A 151 -7.24 -15.10 9.54
N LYS A 152 -6.32 -14.18 9.26
CA LYS A 152 -5.60 -13.40 10.29
C LYS A 152 -6.53 -12.58 11.19
N GLY A 153 -7.66 -12.08 10.68
CA GLY A 153 -8.67 -11.36 11.48
C GLY A 153 -9.34 -12.27 12.51
N PHE A 154 -9.85 -13.42 12.07
CA PHE A 154 -10.45 -14.43 12.93
C PHE A 154 -9.48 -14.94 14.02
N PHE A 155 -8.25 -15.33 13.65
CA PHE A 155 -7.27 -15.80 14.63
C PHE A 155 -6.77 -14.68 15.56
N GLY A 156 -6.61 -13.45 15.05
CA GLY A 156 -6.24 -12.29 15.87
C GLY A 156 -7.26 -11.97 16.97
N ALA A 157 -8.56 -12.11 16.66
CA ALA A 157 -9.65 -11.91 17.61
C ALA A 157 -9.64 -12.88 18.80
N LEU A 158 -8.99 -14.05 18.69
CA LEU A 158 -8.83 -14.98 19.82
C LEU A 158 -8.08 -14.35 21.01
N THR A 159 -7.26 -13.33 20.77
CA THR A 159 -6.66 -12.49 21.83
C THR A 159 -7.74 -11.99 22.79
N GLN A 160 -8.78 -11.31 22.27
CA GLN A 160 -9.84 -10.74 23.10
C GLN A 160 -10.79 -11.81 23.66
N VAL A 161 -11.06 -12.89 22.90
CA VAL A 161 -11.85 -14.03 23.40
C VAL A 161 -11.17 -14.63 24.64
N MET A 162 -9.85 -14.79 24.61
CA MET A 162 -9.08 -15.35 25.73
C MET A 162 -8.91 -14.37 26.88
N CYS A 163 -8.73 -13.06 26.64
CA CYS A 163 -8.87 -12.02 27.67
C CYS A 163 -10.21 -12.14 28.41
N ASN A 164 -11.33 -12.23 27.67
CA ASN A 164 -12.66 -12.39 28.26
C ASN A 164 -12.82 -13.74 29.00
N GLY A 165 -12.18 -14.80 28.49
CA GLY A 165 -12.07 -16.09 29.18
C GLY A 165 -11.37 -15.99 30.53
N GLY A 166 -10.24 -15.28 30.60
CA GLY A 166 -9.53 -15.00 31.85
C GLY A 166 -10.38 -14.24 32.87
N ILE A 167 -11.08 -13.20 32.41
CA ILE A 167 -12.03 -12.43 33.21
C ILE A 167 -13.13 -13.35 33.79
N LEU A 168 -13.68 -14.26 32.98
CA LEU A 168 -14.70 -15.21 33.44
C LEU A 168 -14.14 -16.22 34.46
N ILE A 169 -12.95 -16.78 34.23
CA ILE A 169 -12.30 -17.74 35.15
C ILE A 169 -12.03 -17.07 36.51
N ALA A 170 -11.47 -15.86 36.50
CA ALA A 170 -11.23 -15.06 37.71
C ALA A 170 -12.53 -14.82 38.50
N GLN A 171 -13.62 -14.46 37.82
CA GLN A 171 -14.92 -14.26 38.47
C GLN A 171 -15.57 -15.55 38.95
N LEU A 172 -15.39 -16.67 38.22
CA LEU A 172 -15.90 -17.99 38.61
C LEU A 172 -15.23 -18.50 39.89
N LEU A 173 -13.89 -18.42 39.95
CA LEU A 173 -13.14 -18.71 41.17
C LEU A 173 -13.52 -17.73 42.29
N GLY A 174 -13.67 -16.44 41.99
CA GLY A 174 -14.17 -15.44 42.91
C GLY A 174 -15.53 -15.79 43.53
N TYR A 175 -16.49 -16.28 42.72
CA TYR A 175 -17.82 -16.67 43.20
C TYR A 175 -17.77 -17.80 44.24
N PHE A 176 -16.92 -18.81 44.03
CA PHE A 176 -16.82 -19.96 44.95
C PHE A 176 -15.87 -19.72 46.13
N LEU A 177 -14.74 -19.03 45.90
CA LEU A 177 -13.58 -18.95 46.81
C LEU A 177 -13.42 -17.60 47.55
N SER A 178 -14.30 -16.61 47.32
CA SER A 178 -14.37 -15.36 48.11
C SER A 178 -14.93 -15.60 49.53
N LYS A 179 -14.17 -16.36 50.33
CA LYS A 179 -14.51 -16.82 51.70
C LYS A 179 -13.22 -17.06 52.51
N GLY A 180 -13.15 -16.60 53.76
CA GLY A 180 -12.02 -16.90 54.67
C GLY A 180 -10.65 -16.58 54.04
N GLN A 181 -9.73 -17.56 54.06
CA GLN A 181 -8.41 -17.48 53.40
C GLN A 181 -8.44 -17.93 51.91
N TYR A 182 -9.55 -18.50 51.42
CA TYR A 182 -9.58 -19.16 50.10
C TYR A 182 -9.39 -18.19 48.92
N TRP A 183 -9.50 -16.87 49.14
CA TRP A 183 -9.18 -15.85 48.12
C TRP A 183 -7.72 -15.95 47.64
N ARG A 184 -6.79 -16.44 48.48
CA ARG A 184 -5.39 -16.67 48.11
C ARG A 184 -5.23 -17.72 47.00
N ILE A 185 -6.16 -18.68 46.91
CA ILE A 185 -6.17 -19.72 45.87
C ILE A 185 -6.58 -19.12 44.50
N ILE A 186 -7.41 -18.07 44.48
CA ILE A 186 -7.75 -17.35 43.25
C ILE A 186 -6.44 -16.82 42.63
N LEU A 187 -5.68 -16.03 43.39
CA LEU A 187 -4.43 -15.41 42.92
C LEU A 187 -3.40 -16.49 42.53
N ALA A 188 -3.21 -17.51 43.38
CA ALA A 188 -2.30 -18.63 43.10
C ALA A 188 -2.63 -19.40 41.80
N SER A 189 -3.92 -19.46 41.40
CA SER A 189 -4.31 -20.14 40.16
C SER A 189 -3.83 -19.43 38.90
N GLY A 190 -3.70 -18.10 38.92
CA GLY A 190 -3.04 -17.34 37.84
C GLY A 190 -1.56 -17.76 37.70
N GLY A 191 -0.85 -17.89 38.82
CA GLY A 191 0.53 -18.39 38.84
C GLY A 191 0.67 -19.81 38.28
N ALA A 192 -0.29 -20.70 38.57
CA ALA A 192 -0.32 -22.05 38.01
C ALA A 192 -0.56 -22.07 36.49
N ILE A 193 -1.44 -21.20 35.98
CA ILE A 193 -1.67 -21.04 34.53
C ILE A 193 -0.44 -20.42 33.85
N GLY A 194 0.24 -19.45 34.48
CA GLY A 194 1.50 -18.87 34.00
C GLY A 194 2.64 -19.88 33.91
N LEU A 195 2.77 -20.77 34.90
CA LEU A 195 3.70 -21.89 34.86
C LEU A 195 3.34 -22.89 33.75
N GLY A 196 2.06 -23.20 33.57
CA GLY A 196 1.56 -24.03 32.47
C GLY A 196 1.90 -23.44 31.09
N GLN A 197 1.76 -22.12 30.93
CA GLN A 197 2.18 -21.41 29.74
C GLN A 197 3.69 -21.51 29.52
N PHE A 198 4.50 -21.25 30.55
CA PHE A 198 5.96 -21.35 30.45
C PHE A 198 6.43 -22.74 30.00
N VAL A 199 5.87 -23.81 30.59
CA VAL A 199 6.19 -25.20 30.23
C VAL A 199 5.73 -25.52 28.81
N GLY A 200 4.52 -25.11 28.41
CA GLY A 200 4.05 -25.29 27.03
C GLY A 200 4.95 -24.57 26.00
N LEU A 201 5.39 -23.35 26.32
CA LEU A 201 6.31 -22.55 25.52
C LEU A 201 7.72 -23.14 25.42
N LEU A 202 8.09 -24.18 26.16
CA LEU A 202 9.33 -24.91 25.87
C LEU A 202 9.24 -25.63 24.52
N PHE A 203 8.10 -26.29 24.26
CA PHE A 203 7.85 -27.14 23.09
C PHE A 203 7.30 -26.39 21.85
N SER A 204 6.79 -25.16 22.01
CA SER A 204 6.31 -24.33 20.88
C SER A 204 7.43 -23.92 19.92
N ALA A 205 7.08 -23.56 18.68
CA ALA A 205 8.02 -23.00 17.71
C ALA A 205 8.26 -21.49 17.94
N GLU A 206 9.38 -20.98 17.45
CA GLU A 206 9.54 -19.54 17.19
C GLU A 206 8.79 -19.15 15.92
N SER A 207 8.46 -17.86 15.78
CA SER A 207 7.78 -17.32 14.59
C SER A 207 8.54 -17.65 13.30
N PRO A 208 7.89 -18.27 12.29
CA PRO A 208 8.50 -18.51 10.98
C PRO A 208 8.97 -17.22 10.32
N LYS A 209 8.16 -16.16 10.38
CA LYS A 209 8.52 -14.86 9.80
C LYS A 209 9.74 -14.26 10.50
N TYR A 210 9.81 -14.30 11.83
CA TYR A 210 11.00 -13.81 12.54
C TYR A 210 12.29 -14.57 12.15
N LEU A 211 12.20 -15.88 11.90
CA LEU A 211 13.35 -16.69 11.46
C LEU A 211 13.75 -16.38 10.01
N ALA A 212 12.78 -16.04 9.16
CA ALA A 212 13.02 -15.47 7.83
C ALA A 212 13.72 -14.10 7.93
N ASP A 213 13.13 -13.15 8.66
CA ASP A 213 13.66 -11.78 8.86
C ASP A 213 15.07 -11.78 9.50
N THR A 214 15.42 -12.80 10.30
CA THR A 214 16.75 -12.95 10.91
C THR A 214 17.76 -13.77 10.10
N GLY A 215 17.44 -14.11 8.85
CA GLY A 215 18.36 -14.75 7.91
C GLY A 215 18.51 -16.27 8.06
N ASN A 216 17.49 -16.96 8.57
CA ASN A 216 17.43 -18.43 8.61
C ASN A 216 16.19 -18.98 7.87
N PRO A 217 16.14 -18.85 6.52
CA PRO A 217 14.99 -19.23 5.71
C PRO A 217 14.71 -20.74 5.73
N VAL A 218 15.76 -21.58 5.86
CA VAL A 218 15.62 -23.05 5.93
C VAL A 218 14.87 -23.46 7.20
N GLN A 219 15.20 -22.88 8.36
CA GLN A 219 14.47 -23.14 9.60
C GLN A 219 13.05 -22.54 9.56
N ALA A 220 12.86 -21.39 8.91
CA ALA A 220 11.54 -20.79 8.68
C ALA A 220 10.64 -21.71 7.84
N LYS A 221 11.09 -22.17 6.65
CA LYS A 221 10.35 -23.13 5.80
C LYS A 221 10.01 -24.42 6.56
N ARG A 222 10.99 -25.01 7.28
CA ARG A 222 10.77 -26.24 8.08
C ARG A 222 9.70 -26.07 9.16
N ILE A 223 9.67 -24.93 9.86
CA ILE A 223 8.65 -24.67 10.89
C ILE A 223 7.30 -24.33 10.25
N LEU A 224 7.26 -23.58 9.15
CA LEU A 224 6.03 -23.27 8.43
C LEU A 224 5.37 -24.56 7.89
N ARG A 225 6.14 -25.50 7.32
CA ARG A 225 5.64 -26.84 6.92
C ARG A 225 5.04 -27.59 8.11
N LYS A 226 5.65 -27.54 9.30
CA LYS A 226 5.10 -28.15 10.52
C LYS A 226 3.80 -27.47 11.02
N ILE A 227 3.59 -26.19 10.67
CA ILE A 227 2.40 -25.42 11.04
C ILE A 227 1.25 -25.62 10.03
N ARG A 228 1.54 -25.58 8.72
CA ARG A 228 0.57 -25.73 7.63
C ARG A 228 0.25 -27.18 7.27
N GLY A 229 1.21 -28.09 7.46
CA GLY A 229 1.15 -29.50 7.06
C GLY A 229 2.00 -29.82 5.82
N GLU A 230 2.30 -31.10 5.61
CA GLU A 230 3.15 -31.58 4.51
C GLU A 230 2.57 -31.34 3.10
N GLN A 231 1.25 -31.15 2.99
CA GLN A 231 0.52 -31.06 1.71
C GLN A 231 0.19 -29.61 1.27
N PHE A 232 0.60 -28.61 2.06
CA PHE A 232 0.33 -27.19 1.77
C PHE A 232 1.48 -26.59 0.96
N ASP A 233 1.17 -25.87 -0.12
CA ASP A 233 2.17 -25.13 -0.90
C ASP A 233 2.68 -23.94 -0.08
N LEU A 234 3.99 -23.88 0.13
CA LEU A 234 4.62 -22.88 0.99
C LEU A 234 5.18 -21.71 0.18
N ASP A 235 5.38 -21.86 -1.12
CA ASP A 235 6.19 -20.90 -1.89
C ASP A 235 5.37 -19.65 -2.28
N GLU A 236 4.03 -19.71 -2.34
CA GLU A 236 3.17 -18.50 -2.38
C GLU A 236 3.27 -17.70 -1.06
N GLU A 237 3.27 -18.36 0.11
CA GLU A 237 3.34 -17.65 1.40
C GLU A 237 4.75 -17.10 1.68
N VAL A 238 5.81 -17.82 1.28
CA VAL A 238 7.22 -17.45 1.52
C VAL A 238 7.73 -16.41 0.51
N SER A 239 7.34 -16.48 -0.78
CA SER A 239 7.68 -15.44 -1.76
C SER A 239 7.09 -14.08 -1.36
N GLY A 240 5.90 -14.08 -0.73
CA GLY A 240 5.28 -12.92 -0.08
C GLY A 240 6.07 -12.31 1.08
N TRP A 241 7.19 -12.91 1.52
CA TRP A 241 8.12 -12.35 2.51
C TRP A 241 9.38 -11.74 1.88
N GLY A 242 9.50 -11.72 0.54
CA GLY A 242 10.64 -11.14 -0.17
C GLY A 242 11.91 -12.00 -0.17
N ILE A 243 11.78 -13.29 0.19
CA ILE A 243 12.86 -14.27 0.14
C ILE A 243 12.81 -14.96 -1.22
N GLU A 244 13.87 -14.81 -2.03
CA GLU A 244 14.03 -15.56 -3.28
C GLU A 244 13.93 -17.08 -3.00
N SER A 245 13.37 -17.83 -3.94
CA SER A 245 13.05 -19.24 -3.75
C SER A 245 14.28 -20.08 -3.39
N ALA A 246 14.41 -20.41 -2.11
CA ALA A 246 15.24 -21.51 -1.65
C ALA A 246 14.58 -22.85 -2.05
N SER A 247 14.54 -23.08 -3.36
CA SER A 247 14.25 -24.33 -4.08
C SER A 247 15.54 -24.93 -4.66
N ASP A 248 16.51 -24.07 -4.96
CA ASP A 248 17.73 -24.40 -5.69
C ASP A 248 18.92 -24.71 -4.75
N MET A 249 18.63 -24.93 -3.45
CA MET A 249 19.63 -25.16 -2.39
C MET A 249 19.72 -26.62 -1.90
N ASP A 250 18.75 -27.47 -2.22
CA ASP A 250 18.67 -28.86 -1.72
C ASP A 250 19.21 -29.88 -2.74
N GLU A 251 20.50 -29.82 -3.08
CA GLU A 251 21.25 -31.03 -3.53
C GLU A 251 22.78 -30.93 -3.29
N GLU A 252 23.44 -29.81 -3.60
CA GLU A 252 24.92 -29.71 -3.49
C GLU A 252 25.45 -29.64 -2.03
N GLU A 253 24.75 -28.94 -1.11
CA GLU A 253 25.28 -28.67 0.24
C GLU A 253 25.38 -29.94 1.11
N GLN A 254 24.52 -30.95 0.90
CA GLN A 254 24.59 -32.22 1.63
C GLN A 254 25.81 -33.06 1.25
N THR A 255 26.33 -32.93 0.02
CA THR A 255 27.58 -33.58 -0.41
C THR A 255 28.82 -32.94 0.21
N LEU A 256 28.85 -31.61 0.32
CA LEU A 256 30.01 -30.87 0.86
C LEU A 256 30.23 -31.16 2.35
N LEU A 257 29.16 -31.23 3.15
CA LEU A 257 29.20 -31.51 4.59
C LEU A 257 29.72 -32.91 4.97
N THR A 258 30.01 -33.79 4.00
CA THR A 258 30.64 -35.10 4.26
C THR A 258 32.16 -35.14 4.07
N ASN A 259 32.77 -34.05 3.60
CA ASN A 259 34.19 -34.03 3.20
C ASN A 259 35.11 -33.10 4.03
N GLU A 260 34.57 -32.21 4.86
CA GLU A 260 35.38 -31.22 5.60
C GLU A 260 36.13 -31.75 6.85
N ASP A 261 35.91 -33.00 7.26
CA ASP A 261 36.66 -33.67 8.35
C ASP A 261 38.17 -33.90 8.03
N ARG A 262 38.67 -33.37 6.90
CA ARG A 262 40.06 -33.49 6.44
C ARG A 262 40.66 -32.22 5.81
N MET A 263 40.70 -31.11 6.54
CA MET A 263 41.95 -30.32 6.66
C MET A 263 41.86 -29.21 7.72
N SER A 264 42.73 -29.24 8.72
CA SER A 264 42.88 -28.19 9.72
C SER A 264 43.99 -27.19 9.37
N GLN A 265 43.91 -25.99 9.96
CA GLN A 265 44.99 -24.99 10.10
C GLN A 265 45.42 -24.20 8.84
N HIS A 266 44.86 -23.00 8.65
CA HIS A 266 45.56 -21.69 8.67
C HIS A 266 44.62 -20.58 8.13
N GLY A 267 44.79 -19.33 8.57
CA GLY A 267 44.08 -18.16 8.03
C GLY A 267 43.37 -17.30 9.09
N GLU A 268 43.67 -16.01 9.09
CA GLU A 268 43.20 -15.03 10.09
C GLU A 268 41.73 -14.63 9.90
N ALA A 269 41.00 -14.43 11.01
CA ALA A 269 39.59 -14.06 10.98
C ALA A 269 39.39 -12.55 10.72
N SER A 270 39.13 -12.17 9.47
CA SER A 270 38.76 -10.79 9.10
C SER A 270 37.31 -10.45 9.52
N PRO A 271 37.08 -9.38 10.32
CA PRO A 271 35.77 -9.11 10.93
C PRO A 271 34.85 -8.24 10.06
N SER A 272 34.41 -8.73 8.89
CA SER A 272 33.27 -8.09 8.18
C SER A 272 32.49 -9.04 7.26
N LYS A 273 31.19 -9.19 7.55
CA LYS A 273 30.10 -9.62 6.63
C LYS A 273 28.72 -9.68 7.33
N LYS A 274 28.68 -9.95 8.65
CA LYS A 274 27.43 -10.09 9.45
C LYS A 274 26.68 -8.77 9.76
N GLN A 275 27.00 -7.66 9.11
CA GLN A 275 26.53 -6.32 9.51
C GLN A 275 25.71 -5.57 8.44
N LEU A 276 25.59 -6.10 7.22
CA LEU A 276 24.87 -5.46 6.09
C LEU A 276 23.48 -6.08 5.81
N ALA A 277 22.94 -6.85 6.75
CA ALA A 277 21.64 -7.52 6.65
C ALA A 277 20.76 -7.26 7.89
N ARG A 278 20.84 -6.05 8.46
CA ARG A 278 19.87 -5.54 9.43
C ARG A 278 18.99 -4.51 8.75
N GLY A 279 17.71 -4.82 8.59
CA GLY A 279 16.69 -3.79 8.83
C GLY A 279 16.75 -3.44 10.32
N GLU A 280 17.14 -2.23 10.67
CA GLU A 280 17.16 -1.83 12.08
C GLU A 280 15.73 -1.53 12.53
N ALA A 281 15.19 -2.41 13.38
CA ALA A 281 13.83 -2.29 13.89
C ALA A 281 13.65 -0.96 14.63
N LEU A 282 12.76 -0.12 14.10
CA LEU A 282 12.70 1.31 14.40
C LEU A 282 12.39 1.58 15.88
N GLY A 283 13.07 2.57 16.45
CA GLY A 283 12.88 2.96 17.84
C GLY A 283 11.48 3.52 18.12
N ALA A 284 10.97 3.36 19.35
CA ALA A 284 9.64 3.88 19.71
C ALA A 284 9.50 5.40 19.47
N ILE A 285 10.51 6.18 19.83
CA ILE A 285 10.55 7.64 19.60
C ILE A 285 10.74 7.98 18.11
N GLU A 286 11.32 7.05 17.34
CA GLU A 286 11.65 7.19 15.92
C GLU A 286 10.41 6.99 15.04
N VAL A 287 9.61 5.95 15.32
CA VAL A 287 8.30 5.71 14.67
C VAL A 287 7.35 6.90 14.81
N LEU A 288 7.37 7.59 15.96
CA LEU A 288 6.58 8.82 16.18
C LEU A 288 7.12 10.05 15.44
N ARG A 289 8.36 10.01 14.95
CA ARG A 289 9.01 11.08 14.19
C ARG A 289 9.08 10.78 12.68
N HIS A 290 8.92 9.52 12.28
CA HIS A 290 8.96 9.12 10.87
C HIS A 290 7.73 9.69 10.12
N PRO A 291 7.91 10.46 9.02
CA PRO A 291 6.81 11.17 8.37
C PRO A 291 5.66 10.27 7.87
N GLU A 292 5.99 9.02 7.54
CA GLU A 292 5.07 7.98 7.09
C GLU A 292 4.32 7.35 8.28
N TYR A 293 5.05 6.80 9.25
CA TYR A 293 4.47 6.00 10.34
C TYR A 293 3.75 6.84 11.40
N GLN A 294 4.05 8.13 11.55
CA GLN A 294 3.42 9.00 12.56
C GLN A 294 1.87 8.96 12.53
N LYS A 295 1.26 8.89 11.34
CA LYS A 295 -0.22 8.86 11.18
C LYS A 295 -0.80 7.52 11.61
N ALA A 296 -0.14 6.44 11.20
CA ALA A 296 -0.48 5.08 11.62
C ALA A 296 -0.36 4.92 13.14
N ALA A 297 0.77 5.32 13.71
CA ALA A 297 1.01 5.26 15.15
C ALA A 297 -0.02 6.07 15.93
N LEU A 298 -0.31 7.32 15.53
CA LEU A 298 -1.33 8.15 16.18
C LEU A 298 -2.72 7.53 16.11
N ALA A 299 -3.09 6.91 14.98
CA ALA A 299 -4.37 6.22 14.84
C ALA A 299 -4.49 5.03 15.82
N VAL A 300 -3.47 4.15 15.89
CA VAL A 300 -3.48 3.02 16.83
C VAL A 300 -3.48 3.50 18.29
N ILE A 301 -2.68 4.52 18.63
CA ILE A 301 -2.64 5.13 19.98
C ILE A 301 -4.03 5.65 20.38
N MET A 302 -4.70 6.39 19.49
CA MET A 302 -6.02 6.96 19.79
C MET A 302 -7.13 5.91 19.86
N VAL A 303 -7.05 4.83 19.08
CA VAL A 303 -7.94 3.66 19.19
C VAL A 303 -7.70 2.89 20.50
N MET A 304 -6.44 2.74 20.94
CA MET A 304 -6.09 2.14 22.23
C MET A 304 -6.54 3.02 23.43
N LEU A 305 -6.48 4.34 23.31
CA LEU A 305 -7.05 5.26 24.30
C LEU A 305 -8.59 5.16 24.34
N ALA A 306 -9.24 5.09 23.18
CA ALA A 306 -10.69 4.90 23.08
C ALA A 306 -11.16 3.60 23.75
N GLN A 307 -10.42 2.50 23.57
CA GLN A 307 -10.71 1.20 24.20
C GLN A 307 -10.87 1.34 25.72
N GLN A 308 -9.98 2.06 26.40
CA GLN A 308 -9.97 2.14 27.86
C GLN A 308 -10.78 3.32 28.41
N LEU A 309 -10.74 4.49 27.76
CA LEU A 309 -11.44 5.70 28.20
C LEU A 309 -12.94 5.71 27.84
N SER A 310 -13.41 4.75 27.04
CA SER A 310 -14.83 4.38 26.95
C SER A 310 -15.40 3.83 28.26
N GLY A 311 -14.54 3.44 29.21
CA GLY A 311 -14.91 3.08 30.57
C GLY A 311 -15.04 1.58 30.87
N ILE A 312 -14.63 0.68 29.96
CA ILE A 312 -14.80 -0.79 30.12
C ILE A 312 -14.26 -1.34 31.46
N ASN A 313 -13.12 -0.82 31.93
CA ASN A 313 -12.53 -1.22 33.21
C ASN A 313 -13.40 -0.92 34.43
N SER A 314 -14.33 0.05 34.34
CA SER A 314 -15.28 0.32 35.44
C SER A 314 -16.19 -0.89 35.72
N ILE A 315 -16.49 -1.70 34.70
CA ILE A 315 -17.30 -2.91 34.83
C ILE A 315 -16.39 -4.13 35.06
N VAL A 316 -15.26 -4.24 34.36
CA VAL A 316 -14.36 -5.40 34.51
C VAL A 316 -13.70 -5.45 35.91
N MET A 317 -13.23 -4.31 36.43
CA MET A 317 -12.51 -4.23 37.71
C MET A 317 -13.44 -4.03 38.92
N TYR A 318 -14.59 -3.35 38.74
CA TYR A 318 -15.48 -2.93 39.84
C TYR A 318 -16.95 -3.35 39.66
N GLY A 319 -17.25 -4.21 38.67
CA GLY A 319 -18.62 -4.62 38.32
C GLY A 319 -19.41 -5.26 39.46
N VAL A 320 -18.78 -6.04 40.35
CA VAL A 320 -19.50 -6.67 41.48
C VAL A 320 -19.95 -5.62 42.50
N SER A 321 -19.11 -4.61 42.81
CA SER A 321 -19.43 -3.53 43.75
C SER A 321 -20.26 -2.39 43.11
N LEU A 322 -20.31 -2.31 41.79
CA LEU A 322 -21.31 -1.55 41.03
C LEU A 322 -22.69 -2.22 41.10
N LEU A 323 -22.78 -3.49 40.68
CA LEU A 323 -24.05 -4.26 40.62
C LEU A 323 -24.65 -4.45 42.01
N ALA A 324 -23.84 -4.63 43.06
CA ALA A 324 -24.31 -4.76 44.45
C ALA A 324 -25.11 -3.54 44.96
N LYS A 325 -24.87 -2.33 44.42
CA LYS A 325 -25.61 -1.11 44.77
C LYS A 325 -26.97 -1.01 44.06
N LEU A 326 -27.18 -1.79 43.00
CA LEU A 326 -28.30 -1.65 42.06
C LEU A 326 -29.26 -2.86 42.11
N LEU A 327 -28.71 -4.06 42.32
CA LEU A 327 -29.41 -5.33 42.27
C LEU A 327 -29.15 -6.11 43.56
N GLN A 328 -30.10 -6.01 44.49
CA GLN A 328 -30.10 -6.81 45.71
C GLN A 328 -30.41 -8.28 45.37
N SER A 329 -29.63 -9.18 45.96
CA SER A 329 -29.45 -10.60 45.59
C SER A 329 -28.49 -10.85 44.42
N ASN A 330 -27.37 -11.50 44.74
CA ASN A 330 -26.49 -12.23 43.82
C ASN A 330 -25.76 -11.42 42.72
N SER A 331 -25.29 -10.20 43.03
CA SER A 331 -24.50 -9.35 42.11
C SER A 331 -23.28 -10.03 41.48
N ALA A 332 -22.60 -10.93 42.20
CA ALA A 332 -21.47 -11.69 41.67
C ALA A 332 -21.87 -12.66 40.55
N LEU A 333 -23.02 -13.34 40.68
CA LEU A 333 -23.57 -14.20 39.61
C LEU A 333 -23.99 -13.37 38.40
N LEU A 334 -24.57 -12.18 38.61
CA LEU A 334 -24.92 -11.27 37.52
C LEU A 334 -23.68 -10.80 36.75
N ASN A 335 -22.59 -10.47 37.45
CA ASN A 335 -21.32 -10.09 36.82
C ASN A 335 -20.69 -11.26 36.02
N LEU A 336 -20.81 -12.48 36.53
CA LEU A 336 -20.40 -13.71 35.84
C LEU A 336 -21.18 -13.91 34.53
N VAL A 337 -22.50 -13.70 34.55
CA VAL A 337 -23.37 -13.76 33.36
C VAL A 337 -23.00 -12.68 32.32
N VAL A 338 -22.74 -11.44 32.75
CA VAL A 338 -22.26 -10.36 31.88
C VAL A 338 -20.95 -10.76 31.18
N SER A 339 -20.00 -11.37 31.91
CA SER A 339 -18.71 -11.80 31.36
C SER A 339 -18.83 -13.02 30.45
N ALA A 340 -19.73 -13.96 30.74
CA ALA A 340 -20.01 -15.09 29.86
C ALA A 340 -20.64 -14.62 28.53
N ILE A 341 -21.58 -13.68 28.58
CA ILE A 341 -22.16 -13.05 27.39
C ILE A 341 -21.09 -12.30 26.58
N ASN A 342 -20.15 -11.60 27.24
CA ASN A 342 -19.02 -10.93 26.57
C ASN A 342 -18.18 -11.89 25.72
N ILE A 343 -17.88 -13.10 26.22
CA ILE A 343 -17.17 -14.14 25.44
C ILE A 343 -18.00 -14.55 24.22
N VAL A 344 -19.28 -14.88 24.42
CA VAL A 344 -20.17 -15.35 23.34
C VAL A 344 -20.33 -14.30 22.24
N VAL A 345 -20.55 -13.04 22.61
CA VAL A 345 -20.65 -11.93 21.65
C VAL A 345 -19.31 -11.71 20.93
N THR A 346 -18.19 -11.69 21.66
CA THR A 346 -16.85 -11.50 21.04
C THR A 346 -16.54 -12.61 20.04
N ALA A 347 -16.81 -13.87 20.38
CA ALA A 347 -16.60 -15.01 19.48
C ALA A 347 -17.54 -14.98 18.27
N ALA A 348 -18.82 -14.63 18.46
CA ALA A 348 -19.79 -14.48 17.37
C ALA A 348 -19.48 -13.29 16.44
N CYS A 349 -18.84 -12.25 16.97
CA CYS A 349 -18.46 -11.04 16.22
C CYS A 349 -17.04 -11.10 15.62
N ALA A 350 -16.20 -12.09 15.96
CA ALA A 350 -14.89 -12.25 15.33
C ALA A 350 -14.96 -12.35 13.78
N PRO A 351 -15.84 -13.19 13.17
CA PRO A 351 -16.01 -13.22 11.70
C PRO A 351 -16.71 -11.98 11.12
N LEU A 352 -17.18 -11.05 11.97
CA LEU A 352 -17.86 -9.82 11.55
C LEU A 352 -16.86 -8.70 11.25
N VAL A 353 -15.69 -8.70 11.89
CA VAL A 353 -14.60 -7.73 11.67
C VAL A 353 -14.09 -7.78 10.21
N ASP A 354 -13.98 -8.98 9.64
CA ASP A 354 -13.60 -9.20 8.24
C ASP A 354 -14.74 -8.93 7.25
N LYS A 355 -16.00 -8.88 7.72
CA LYS A 355 -17.16 -8.56 6.89
C LYS A 355 -17.48 -7.06 6.85
N LEU A 356 -17.59 -6.40 8.00
CA LEU A 356 -18.00 -4.98 8.09
C LEU A 356 -16.85 -3.98 7.93
N GLY A 357 -15.61 -4.39 8.14
CA GLY A 357 -14.46 -3.49 8.21
C GLY A 357 -14.17 -2.98 9.62
N ARG A 358 -12.91 -2.66 9.87
CA ARG A 358 -12.35 -2.33 11.19
C ARG A 358 -12.90 -1.01 11.70
N LYS A 359 -13.02 0.01 10.84
CA LYS A 359 -13.57 1.33 11.18
C LYS A 359 -15.06 1.24 11.52
N THR A 360 -15.82 0.49 10.73
CA THR A 360 -17.26 0.24 10.95
C THR A 360 -17.51 -0.41 12.32
N CYS A 361 -16.73 -1.44 12.66
CA CYS A 361 -16.80 -2.09 13.97
C CYS A 361 -16.46 -1.14 15.12
N LEU A 362 -15.39 -0.35 15.02
CA LEU A 362 -15.00 0.63 16.04
C LEU A 362 -16.09 1.70 16.28
N LEU A 363 -16.67 2.26 15.21
CA LEU A 363 -17.69 3.30 15.31
C LEU A 363 -19.01 2.77 15.91
N ASN A 364 -19.47 1.59 15.47
CA ASN A 364 -20.64 0.94 16.06
C ASN A 364 -20.43 0.59 17.54
N SER A 365 -19.22 0.14 17.89
CA SER A 365 -18.83 -0.14 19.28
C SER A 365 -18.90 1.11 20.16
N LEU A 366 -18.31 2.23 19.71
CA LEU A 366 -18.34 3.52 20.41
C LEU A 366 -19.75 4.11 20.54
N ALA A 367 -20.57 4.03 19.49
CA ALA A 367 -21.96 4.49 19.54
C ALA A 367 -22.78 3.67 20.55
N GLY A 368 -22.68 2.34 20.50
CA GLY A 368 -23.37 1.44 21.43
C GLY A 368 -22.92 1.64 22.88
N MET A 369 -21.62 1.79 23.14
CA MET A 369 -21.08 2.07 24.48
C MET A 369 -21.48 3.47 24.99
N GLY A 370 -21.48 4.49 24.13
CA GLY A 370 -21.91 5.85 24.48
C GLY A 370 -23.38 5.91 24.87
N ILE A 371 -24.26 5.33 24.05
CA ILE A 371 -25.71 5.22 24.34
C ILE A 371 -25.92 4.42 25.63
N SER A 372 -25.28 3.25 25.77
CA SER A 372 -25.42 2.41 26.95
C SER A 372 -24.89 3.09 28.23
N SER A 373 -23.87 3.95 28.12
CA SER A 373 -23.38 4.77 29.23
C SER A 373 -24.42 5.79 29.70
N VAL A 374 -25.14 6.44 28.76
CA VAL A 374 -26.25 7.34 29.10
C VAL A 374 -27.40 6.58 29.77
N LEU A 375 -27.78 5.42 29.24
CA LEU A 375 -28.81 4.56 29.86
C LEU A 375 -28.40 4.08 31.26
N LEU A 376 -27.12 3.74 31.47
CA LEU A 376 -26.58 3.34 32.76
C LEU A 376 -26.53 4.51 33.76
N ALA A 377 -26.12 5.71 33.30
CA ALA A 377 -26.15 6.93 34.12
C ALA A 377 -27.58 7.23 34.62
N ILE A 378 -28.56 7.22 33.71
CA ILE A 378 -29.99 7.43 34.03
C ILE A 378 -30.50 6.33 34.97
N GLY A 379 -30.22 5.05 34.67
CA GLY A 379 -30.64 3.93 35.49
C GLY A 379 -30.10 3.99 36.92
N ILE A 380 -28.85 4.41 37.11
CA ILE A 380 -28.26 4.59 38.45
C ILE A 380 -28.89 5.80 39.16
N ILE A 381 -29.00 6.95 38.49
CA ILE A 381 -29.51 8.19 39.10
C ILE A 381 -30.98 8.07 39.49
N GLN A 382 -31.79 7.41 38.65
CA GLN A 382 -33.22 7.15 38.92
C GLN A 382 -33.47 5.83 39.67
N SER A 383 -32.41 5.09 40.05
CA SER A 383 -32.48 3.78 40.71
C SER A 383 -33.30 2.70 39.97
N ILE A 384 -33.42 2.81 38.64
CA ILE A 384 -34.15 1.87 37.78
C ILE A 384 -33.29 0.62 37.53
N ARG A 385 -33.43 -0.35 38.43
CA ARG A 385 -32.65 -1.59 38.49
C ARG A 385 -32.54 -2.34 37.16
N ILE A 386 -33.68 -2.51 36.46
CA ILE A 386 -33.75 -3.25 35.19
C ILE A 386 -33.01 -2.49 34.08
N LEU A 387 -33.18 -1.16 34.00
CA LEU A 387 -32.49 -0.32 33.02
C LEU A 387 -30.98 -0.39 33.21
N SER A 388 -30.48 -0.33 34.45
CA SER A 388 -29.06 -0.51 34.75
C SER A 388 -28.53 -1.89 34.34
N ALA A 389 -29.27 -2.98 34.59
CA ALA A 389 -28.88 -4.33 34.19
C ALA A 389 -28.77 -4.47 32.66
N VAL A 390 -29.79 -4.00 31.93
CA VAL A 390 -29.82 -4.02 30.46
C VAL A 390 -28.72 -3.12 29.89
N ALA A 391 -28.50 -1.92 30.46
CA ALA A 391 -27.46 -1.00 30.02
C ALA A 391 -26.04 -1.57 30.21
N VAL A 392 -25.76 -2.29 31.31
CA VAL A 392 -24.48 -3.01 31.49
C VAL A 392 -24.29 -4.10 30.43
N LEU A 393 -25.33 -4.89 30.14
CA LEU A 393 -25.27 -5.93 29.10
C LEU A 393 -25.06 -5.34 27.70
N LEU A 394 -25.78 -4.27 27.34
CA LEU A 394 -25.64 -3.58 26.06
C LEU A 394 -24.26 -2.90 25.94
N PHE A 395 -23.75 -2.29 27.00
CA PHE A 395 -22.43 -1.65 27.03
C PHE A 395 -21.32 -2.69 26.75
N VAL A 396 -21.33 -3.82 27.46
CA VAL A 396 -20.32 -4.87 27.31
C VAL A 396 -20.44 -5.59 25.96
N SER A 397 -21.68 -5.83 25.47
CA SER A 397 -21.90 -6.36 24.12
C SER A 397 -21.45 -5.39 23.03
N SER A 398 -21.59 -4.08 23.25
CA SER A 398 -21.11 -3.04 22.33
C SER A 398 -19.59 -2.98 22.28
N PHE A 399 -18.89 -3.18 23.40
CA PHE A 399 -17.43 -3.30 23.43
C PHE A 399 -16.93 -4.48 22.57
N ALA A 400 -17.58 -5.64 22.72
CA ALA A 400 -17.25 -6.87 21.99
C ALA A 400 -17.36 -6.74 20.45
N LEU A 401 -18.22 -5.84 19.93
CA LEU A 401 -18.40 -5.61 18.48
C LEU A 401 -17.20 -4.98 17.78
N GLY A 402 -16.28 -4.32 18.50
CA GLY A 402 -15.19 -3.57 17.87
C GLY A 402 -14.04 -3.20 18.80
N LEU A 403 -14.28 -2.39 19.84
CA LEU A 403 -13.23 -1.92 20.73
C LEU A 403 -12.50 -3.04 21.49
N GLY A 404 -13.11 -4.21 21.66
CA GLY A 404 -12.42 -5.41 22.13
C GLY A 404 -11.35 -5.90 21.14
N PRO A 405 -11.72 -6.58 20.04
CA PRO A 405 -10.75 -7.27 19.17
C PRO A 405 -9.97 -6.36 18.22
N VAL A 406 -10.56 -5.28 17.69
CA VAL A 406 -9.97 -4.51 16.58
C VAL A 406 -8.64 -3.83 16.95
N PRO A 407 -8.46 -3.18 18.12
CA PRO A 407 -7.23 -2.45 18.43
C PRO A 407 -5.96 -3.31 18.35
N PHE A 408 -6.01 -4.56 18.80
CA PHE A 408 -4.87 -5.48 18.77
C PHE A 408 -4.45 -5.88 17.36
N ILE A 409 -5.42 -6.02 16.44
CA ILE A 409 -5.22 -6.39 15.04
C ILE A 409 -4.71 -5.19 14.24
N LEU A 410 -5.30 -4.01 14.47
CA LEU A 410 -5.08 -2.78 13.71
C LEU A 410 -3.60 -2.36 13.64
N SER A 411 -2.82 -2.57 14.70
CA SER A 411 -1.39 -2.22 14.70
C SER A 411 -0.57 -3.02 13.69
N SER A 412 -0.94 -4.27 13.38
CA SER A 412 -0.29 -5.12 12.38
C SER A 412 -0.87 -5.00 10.98
N GLU A 413 -1.93 -4.21 10.80
CA GLU A 413 -2.50 -3.84 9.50
C GLU A 413 -2.04 -2.45 9.04
N LEU A 414 -1.86 -1.51 9.98
CA LEU A 414 -1.45 -0.13 9.69
C LEU A 414 0.06 0.09 9.55
N VAL A 415 0.90 -0.89 9.90
CA VAL A 415 2.37 -0.71 10.00
C VAL A 415 3.11 -1.99 9.57
N GLY A 416 4.21 -1.81 8.81
CA GLY A 416 5.09 -2.89 8.36
C GLY A 416 5.86 -3.60 9.50
N PRO A 417 6.51 -4.74 9.20
CA PRO A 417 7.18 -5.57 10.21
C PRO A 417 8.28 -4.83 10.99
N ASP A 418 8.92 -3.84 10.37
CA ASP A 418 10.06 -3.09 10.91
C ASP A 418 9.66 -2.10 12.02
N ALA A 419 8.38 -1.69 12.03
CA ALA A 419 7.83 -0.71 12.97
C ALA A 419 6.60 -1.22 13.77
N VAL A 420 6.01 -2.37 13.43
CA VAL A 420 4.82 -2.90 14.14
C VAL A 420 5.09 -3.12 15.63
N GLY A 421 6.24 -3.69 15.99
CA GLY A 421 6.61 -3.94 17.39
C GLY A 421 6.75 -2.66 18.21
N ALA A 422 7.28 -1.59 17.61
CA ALA A 422 7.40 -0.29 18.25
C ALA A 422 6.05 0.43 18.36
N THR A 423 5.25 0.45 17.28
CA THR A 423 3.89 1.02 17.28
C THR A 423 3.01 0.37 18.34
N GLN A 424 2.96 -0.96 18.35
CA GLN A 424 2.16 -1.75 19.29
C GLN A 424 2.60 -1.48 20.74
N SER A 425 3.91 -1.35 21.00
CA SER A 425 4.45 -1.01 22.33
C SER A 425 4.02 0.38 22.83
N ILE A 426 4.02 1.40 21.96
CA ILE A 426 3.59 2.77 22.32
C ILE A 426 2.08 2.85 22.49
N ALA A 427 1.33 2.25 21.58
CA ALA A 427 -0.13 2.26 21.64
C ALA A 427 -0.64 1.51 22.89
N LEU A 428 0.01 0.40 23.26
CA LEU A 428 -0.26 -0.27 24.52
C LEU A 428 0.29 0.48 25.74
N ALA A 429 1.38 1.24 25.64
CA ALA A 429 1.77 2.15 26.73
C ALA A 429 0.68 3.21 26.99
N ALA A 430 0.10 3.80 25.95
CA ALA A 430 -1.04 4.71 26.07
C ALA A 430 -2.29 3.99 26.65
N ASN A 431 -2.54 2.75 26.22
CA ASN A 431 -3.58 1.88 26.77
C ASN A 431 -3.41 1.67 28.29
N TRP A 432 -2.21 1.31 28.75
CA TRP A 432 -1.91 1.09 30.16
C TRP A 432 -1.99 2.38 30.99
N ILE A 433 -1.59 3.53 30.44
CA ILE A 433 -1.77 4.85 31.09
C ILE A 433 -3.26 5.17 31.28
N ALA A 434 -4.10 4.97 30.24
CA ALA A 434 -5.54 5.14 30.36
C ALA A 434 -6.17 4.14 31.35
N THR A 435 -5.70 2.89 31.34
CA THR A 435 -6.12 1.84 32.28
C THR A 435 -5.78 2.22 33.72
N PHE A 436 -4.57 2.74 33.97
CA PHE A 436 -4.15 3.27 35.28
C PHE A 436 -5.06 4.41 35.76
N VAL A 437 -5.37 5.38 34.89
CA VAL A 437 -6.24 6.52 35.22
C VAL A 437 -7.65 6.03 35.59
N VAL A 438 -8.26 5.13 34.82
CA VAL A 438 -9.58 4.58 35.15
C VAL A 438 -9.51 3.74 36.44
N ALA A 439 -8.51 2.87 36.60
CA ALA A 439 -8.35 2.01 37.77
C ALA A 439 -8.19 2.83 39.07
N GLN A 440 -7.31 3.83 39.07
CA GLN A 440 -6.97 4.62 40.26
C GLN A 440 -8.09 5.60 40.67
N PHE A 441 -8.73 6.28 39.71
CA PHE A 441 -9.66 7.36 40.01
C PHE A 441 -11.14 6.95 40.01
N PHE A 442 -11.54 5.88 39.32
CA PHE A 442 -12.96 5.49 39.25
C PHE A 442 -13.61 5.26 40.63
N PRO A 443 -13.01 4.59 41.63
CA PRO A 443 -13.64 4.40 42.94
C PRO A 443 -13.94 5.73 43.65
N LEU A 444 -13.02 6.70 43.55
CA LEU A 444 -13.17 8.03 44.12
C LEU A 444 -14.26 8.83 43.40
N VAL A 445 -14.20 8.90 42.07
CA VAL A 445 -15.17 9.68 41.27
C VAL A 445 -16.57 9.05 41.34
N SER A 446 -16.68 7.71 41.40
CA SER A 446 -17.95 7.00 41.60
C SER A 446 -18.59 7.25 42.98
N LYS A 447 -17.77 7.52 44.01
CA LYS A 447 -18.24 7.93 45.34
C LYS A 447 -18.70 9.40 45.37
N LEU A 448 -17.98 10.30 44.69
CA LEU A 448 -18.29 11.73 44.64
C LEU A 448 -19.45 12.08 43.69
N LEU A 449 -19.59 11.33 42.58
CA LEU A 449 -20.55 11.58 41.50
C LEU A 449 -21.35 10.30 41.14
N PRO A 450 -22.19 9.77 42.05
CA PRO A 450 -22.94 8.53 41.82
C PRO A 450 -23.75 8.56 40.51
N GLY A 451 -23.54 7.55 39.65
CA GLY A 451 -24.15 7.43 38.32
C GLY A 451 -23.61 8.42 37.28
N LYS A 452 -23.40 9.69 37.66
CA LYS A 452 -22.96 10.78 36.78
C LYS A 452 -21.62 10.52 36.08
N VAL A 453 -20.75 9.66 36.64
CA VAL A 453 -19.49 9.25 35.99
C VAL A 453 -19.71 8.70 34.57
N TYR A 454 -20.83 8.00 34.33
CA TYR A 454 -21.11 7.42 33.01
C TYR A 454 -21.47 8.48 31.95
N PHE A 455 -21.84 9.71 32.32
CA PHE A 455 -21.90 10.81 31.36
C PHE A 455 -20.51 11.25 30.88
N ILE A 456 -19.47 11.11 31.70
CA ILE A 456 -18.07 11.37 31.30
C ILE A 456 -17.63 10.33 30.28
N PHE A 457 -17.90 9.04 30.53
CA PHE A 457 -17.64 7.96 29.56
C PHE A 457 -18.45 8.11 28.27
N ALA A 458 -19.70 8.58 28.34
CA ALA A 458 -20.50 8.90 27.15
C ALA A 458 -19.88 10.04 26.32
N ALA A 459 -19.46 11.14 26.97
CA ALA A 459 -18.81 12.27 26.31
C ALA A 459 -17.45 11.89 25.68
N LEU A 460 -16.64 11.10 26.39
CA LEU A 460 -15.40 10.53 25.86
C LEU A 460 -15.66 9.61 24.66
N SER A 461 -16.67 8.74 24.75
CA SER A 461 -17.07 7.86 23.64
C SER A 461 -17.51 8.66 22.41
N ALA A 462 -18.23 9.77 22.59
CA ALA A 462 -18.60 10.66 21.50
C ALA A 462 -17.38 11.40 20.89
N PHE A 463 -16.44 11.86 21.72
CA PHE A 463 -15.17 12.43 21.25
C PHE A 463 -14.35 11.42 20.43
N PHE A 464 -14.18 10.20 20.92
CA PHE A 464 -13.46 9.15 20.18
C PHE A 464 -14.21 8.69 18.92
N PHE A 465 -15.55 8.68 18.92
CA PHE A 465 -16.35 8.43 17.72
C PHE A 465 -16.07 9.48 16.63
N VAL A 466 -16.04 10.77 16.98
CA VAL A 466 -15.69 11.86 16.04
C VAL A 466 -14.23 11.76 15.61
N PHE A 467 -13.30 11.45 16.51
CA PHE A 467 -11.89 11.30 16.15
C PHE A 467 -11.68 10.13 15.17
N ILE A 468 -12.27 8.96 15.45
CA ILE A 468 -12.14 7.75 14.62
C ILE A 468 -12.90 7.90 13.30
N SER A 469 -14.03 8.63 13.25
CA SER A 469 -14.72 8.88 11.99
C SER A 469 -13.92 9.79 11.05
N LEU A 470 -13.16 10.77 11.59
CA LEU A 470 -12.37 11.72 10.80
C LEU A 470 -10.94 11.24 10.49
N PHE A 471 -10.20 10.74 11.47
CA PHE A 471 -8.73 10.54 11.38
C PHE A 471 -8.27 9.09 11.25
N VAL A 472 -9.12 8.11 11.58
CA VAL A 472 -8.77 6.68 11.42
C VAL A 472 -9.33 6.16 10.10
N PRO A 473 -8.51 5.57 9.22
CA PRO A 473 -8.97 4.99 7.96
C PRO A 473 -9.60 3.60 8.14
N GLU A 474 -10.19 3.06 7.08
CA GLU A 474 -10.55 1.64 6.99
C GLU A 474 -9.38 0.85 6.39
N THR A 475 -9.02 -0.28 7.02
CA THR A 475 -7.91 -1.17 6.62
C THR A 475 -8.36 -2.37 5.81
N LYS A 476 -9.64 -2.75 5.88
CA LYS A 476 -10.16 -3.96 5.22
C LYS A 476 -9.82 -3.98 3.72
N GLY A 477 -9.05 -5.00 3.31
CA GLY A 477 -8.71 -5.26 1.92
C GLY A 477 -7.52 -4.46 1.37
N LYS A 478 -6.89 -3.61 2.19
CA LYS A 478 -5.73 -2.80 1.82
C LYS A 478 -4.44 -3.51 2.23
N LYS A 479 -3.39 -3.37 1.42
CA LYS A 479 -2.07 -4.00 1.62
C LYS A 479 -0.98 -3.01 2.03
N THR A 480 -1.17 -1.71 1.81
CA THR A 480 -0.16 -0.68 2.07
C THR A 480 -0.66 0.49 2.91
N ILE A 481 0.27 1.24 3.50
CA ILE A 481 -0.01 2.42 4.35
C ILE A 481 -0.59 3.56 3.50
N ASP A 482 -0.13 3.71 2.26
CA ASP A 482 -0.58 4.77 1.35
C ASP A 482 -1.99 4.54 0.82
N GLU A 483 -2.35 3.30 0.45
CA GLU A 483 -3.75 2.91 0.19
C GLU A 483 -4.64 3.27 1.38
N THR A 484 -4.10 3.13 2.59
CA THR A 484 -4.86 3.21 3.84
C THR A 484 -5.11 4.65 4.28
N PHE A 485 -4.07 5.50 4.38
CA PHE A 485 -4.21 6.89 4.82
C PHE A 485 -4.56 7.90 3.71
N SER A 486 -4.66 7.46 2.45
CA SER A 486 -5.34 8.25 1.43
C SER A 486 -6.81 8.50 1.80
N PRO A 487 -7.35 9.71 1.56
CA PRO A 487 -8.76 9.97 1.79
C PRO A 487 -9.61 9.02 0.92
N ALA A 488 -10.80 8.67 1.40
CA ALA A 488 -11.71 7.81 0.66
C ALA A 488 -12.20 8.52 -0.61
N MET A 489 -11.50 8.28 -1.72
CA MET A 489 -12.07 8.48 -3.04
C MET A 489 -13.29 7.56 -3.16
N PRO A 490 -14.48 8.06 -3.54
CA PRO A 490 -15.55 7.18 -4.00
C PRO A 490 -15.05 6.40 -5.23
N ASP A 491 -15.64 5.24 -5.52
CA ASP A 491 -15.21 4.38 -6.64
C ASP A 491 -15.22 5.16 -7.97
N LEU A 492 -14.02 5.61 -8.33
CA LEU A 492 -13.66 6.35 -9.51
C LEU A 492 -12.46 5.61 -10.10
N PRO A 493 -12.40 5.41 -11.43
CA PRO A 493 -11.22 4.83 -12.04
C PRO A 493 -9.98 5.68 -11.72
N ALA A 494 -8.81 5.05 -11.76
CA ALA A 494 -7.54 5.77 -11.69
C ALA A 494 -7.47 6.88 -12.77
N HIS A 495 -6.52 7.80 -12.60
CA HIS A 495 -6.28 8.96 -13.47
C HIS A 495 -7.19 10.19 -13.21
N ALA A 496 -7.30 10.63 -11.95
CA ALA A 496 -7.79 11.97 -11.62
C ALA A 496 -6.93 12.67 -10.54
N SER A 497 -5.90 13.42 -10.96
CA SER A 497 -5.14 14.29 -10.05
C SER A 497 -6.00 15.47 -9.60
N PRO A 498 -6.15 15.74 -8.29
CA PRO A 498 -7.01 16.81 -7.81
C PRO A 498 -6.37 18.19 -8.02
N ALA A 499 -6.79 18.89 -9.07
CA ALA A 499 -6.47 20.30 -9.25
C ALA A 499 -7.27 21.15 -8.23
N LEU A 500 -6.62 21.57 -7.14
CA LEU A 500 -7.19 22.54 -6.20
C LEU A 500 -7.25 23.93 -6.86
N ALA A 501 -8.43 24.52 -6.91
CA ALA A 501 -8.60 25.88 -7.40
C ALA A 501 -7.94 26.90 -6.45
N PRO A 502 -7.26 27.94 -6.96
CA PRO A 502 -6.58 28.92 -6.12
C PRO A 502 -7.58 29.80 -5.36
N LEU A 503 -7.74 29.53 -4.07
CA LEU A 503 -8.47 30.38 -3.11
C LEU A 503 -7.70 31.68 -2.79
N PHE A 504 -7.38 32.48 -3.81
CA PHE A 504 -7.19 33.94 -3.74
C PHE A 504 -7.00 34.51 -5.15
N SER A 505 -8.10 34.90 -5.81
CA SER A 505 -8.01 35.86 -6.92
C SER A 505 -7.89 37.27 -6.33
N PRO A 506 -6.85 38.05 -6.66
CA PRO A 506 -6.91 39.49 -6.49
C PRO A 506 -8.13 40.02 -7.26
N LYS A 507 -8.91 40.92 -6.65
CA LYS A 507 -9.98 41.62 -7.39
C LYS A 507 -9.33 42.62 -8.34
N ALA A 508 -9.75 42.63 -9.60
CA ALA A 508 -9.36 43.68 -10.54
C ALA A 508 -9.90 45.03 -10.05
N SER A 509 -9.00 45.92 -9.62
CA SER A 509 -9.30 47.33 -9.40
C SER A 509 -9.11 48.10 -10.70
N SER A 510 -10.08 48.94 -11.06
CA SER A 510 -10.08 49.79 -12.26
C SER A 510 -8.83 50.66 -12.38
N PRO A 511 -8.34 50.96 -13.60
CA PRO A 511 -7.14 51.76 -13.80
C PRO A 511 -7.32 53.19 -13.27
N ARG A 512 -6.28 53.71 -12.61
CA ARG A 512 -6.11 55.15 -12.41
C ARG A 512 -4.88 55.63 -13.17
N GLN A 513 -5.16 56.36 -14.23
CA GLN A 513 -4.22 57.18 -14.98
C GLN A 513 -3.59 58.24 -14.05
N VAL A 514 -2.27 58.35 -14.10
CA VAL A 514 -1.48 59.53 -13.73
C VAL A 514 -0.35 59.61 -14.75
N ASP A 515 -0.08 60.80 -15.26
CA ASP A 515 0.63 61.00 -16.52
C ASP A 515 2.12 61.39 -16.35
N GLY A 516 2.95 60.98 -17.32
CA GLY A 516 3.99 61.85 -17.90
C GLY A 516 5.45 61.79 -17.43
N PHE A 517 6.32 62.21 -18.36
CA PHE A 517 7.66 62.81 -18.24
C PHE A 517 8.94 61.96 -18.03
N GLU A 518 9.41 61.40 -19.15
CA GLU A 518 10.70 61.66 -19.84
C GLU A 518 12.03 61.99 -19.09
N LEU A 519 13.04 61.14 -19.38
CA LEU A 519 14.38 61.42 -19.96
C LEU A 519 15.51 62.19 -19.22
N ASP A 520 16.59 61.44 -18.98
CA ASP A 520 18.00 61.66 -19.41
C ASP A 520 18.98 62.73 -18.83
N HIS A 521 20.27 62.38 -19.02
CA HIS A 521 21.51 63.20 -19.01
C HIS A 521 22.08 63.62 -17.62
N HIS A 522 23.28 63.11 -17.25
CA HIS A 522 24.64 63.72 -17.40
C HIS A 522 24.99 64.71 -16.24
N GLU A 523 26.24 64.88 -15.77
CA GLU A 523 27.56 64.32 -16.14
C GLU A 523 28.61 64.43 -15.01
N HIS A 524 29.87 64.10 -15.35
CA HIS A 524 31.17 64.54 -14.77
C HIS A 524 31.92 63.72 -13.68
N ASP A 525 33.04 63.15 -14.17
CA ASP A 525 34.43 63.23 -13.68
C ASP A 525 34.85 62.51 -12.36
N SER A 526 36.10 62.00 -12.23
CA SER A 526 37.32 62.18 -13.05
C SER A 526 38.08 60.88 -13.38
N GLU A 527 38.98 61.01 -14.37
CA GLU A 527 39.97 60.10 -14.98
C GLU A 527 40.65 58.99 -14.13
N GLY A 528 41.08 57.87 -14.77
CA GLY A 528 41.75 56.76 -14.06
C GLY A 528 42.56 55.67 -14.81
N HIS A 529 42.57 55.60 -16.15
CA HIS A 529 43.37 54.65 -16.97
C HIS A 529 43.13 53.12 -16.80
N THR A 530 43.75 52.31 -17.68
CA THR A 530 43.38 50.91 -18.07
C THR A 530 44.60 49.96 -18.05
N PRO A 531 44.50 48.63 -18.33
CA PRO A 531 43.38 47.65 -18.22
C PRO A 531 43.76 46.28 -17.54
N HIS A 532 42.74 45.41 -17.33
CA HIS A 532 42.71 43.92 -17.41
C HIS A 532 43.94 43.03 -17.02
N HIS A 533 43.86 41.89 -16.30
CA HIS A 533 42.85 41.07 -15.59
C HIS A 533 43.63 40.36 -14.44
N GLY A 534 43.08 39.78 -13.36
CA GLY A 534 41.69 39.46 -12.98
C GLY A 534 41.67 38.13 -12.19
N VAL A 535 42.04 38.14 -10.90
CA VAL A 535 42.28 36.92 -10.08
C VAL A 535 41.70 37.04 -8.65
N ALA A 536 41.01 35.99 -8.21
CA ALA A 536 40.73 35.56 -6.82
C ALA A 536 39.91 36.45 -5.83
N SER A 537 38.68 35.99 -5.57
CA SER A 537 38.20 35.50 -4.25
C SER A 537 37.81 36.44 -3.08
N ARG A 538 36.62 36.11 -2.52
CA ARG A 538 36.07 36.40 -1.17
C ARG A 538 35.69 37.86 -0.85
N ALA A 539 34.76 38.14 0.08
CA ALA A 539 33.56 37.43 0.59
C ALA A 539 32.87 38.32 1.65
N LEU A 540 31.54 38.22 1.84
CA LEU A 540 30.90 38.16 3.18
C LEU A 540 29.39 37.92 3.12
N ASN A 541 28.86 37.30 4.18
CA ASN A 541 27.50 36.78 4.29
C ASN A 541 26.46 37.86 4.66
N ARG A 542 25.19 37.59 4.32
CA ARG A 542 24.16 37.44 5.38
C ARG A 542 23.12 36.40 4.98
N GLU A 543 22.64 35.64 5.96
CA GLU A 543 21.85 34.43 5.77
C GLU A 543 20.33 34.69 5.79
N SER A 544 19.58 33.85 5.08
CA SER A 544 18.17 33.57 5.34
C SER A 544 17.90 32.08 5.13
N PHE A 545 17.14 31.46 6.03
CA PHE A 545 16.99 30.00 6.08
C PHE A 545 16.01 29.47 5.01
N PRO A 546 16.32 28.38 4.30
CA PRO A 546 15.37 27.71 3.42
C PRO A 546 14.31 26.95 4.23
N SER A 547 13.06 26.98 3.77
CA SER A 547 11.95 26.20 4.34
C SER A 547 12.12 24.71 4.03
N LEU A 548 12.03 23.87 5.07
CA LEU A 548 12.37 22.43 4.99
C LEU A 548 11.18 21.47 4.74
N ILE A 549 9.96 21.98 4.52
CA ILE A 549 8.75 21.14 4.34
C ILE A 549 7.91 21.64 3.16
N SER A 550 8.27 21.23 1.94
CA SER A 550 7.38 21.07 0.78
C SER A 550 8.13 20.46 -0.40
N PRO A 551 7.80 19.23 -0.86
CA PRO A 551 8.25 18.72 -2.15
C PRO A 551 7.41 19.37 -3.27
N ALA A 552 7.52 20.69 -3.43
CA ALA A 552 7.11 21.40 -4.64
C ALA A 552 8.14 21.12 -5.75
N PHE A 553 8.30 19.84 -6.07
CA PHE A 553 9.36 19.31 -6.92
C PHE A 553 8.79 18.32 -7.95
N THR A 554 7.78 18.77 -8.70
CA THR A 554 7.89 18.62 -10.15
C THR A 554 9.24 19.24 -10.51
N PRO A 555 10.22 18.48 -11.03
CA PRO A 555 11.59 19.00 -11.15
C PRO A 555 11.60 20.26 -12.03
N PRO A 556 12.28 21.34 -11.62
CA PRO A 556 12.45 22.52 -12.44
C PRO A 556 13.35 22.16 -13.62
N ALA A 557 12.71 21.76 -14.72
CA ALA A 557 13.26 21.01 -15.85
C ALA A 557 13.58 19.52 -15.56
N THR A 558 12.92 18.62 -16.30
CA THR A 558 13.63 17.43 -16.84
C THR A 558 14.86 17.94 -17.61
N PRO A 559 16.03 17.30 -17.53
CA PRO A 559 17.23 17.70 -18.30
C PRO A 559 16.96 17.70 -19.82
N GLY A 560 16.48 18.84 -20.36
CA GLY A 560 15.99 18.97 -21.73
C GLY A 560 14.79 19.91 -21.95
N ILE A 561 14.11 20.39 -20.89
CA ILE A 561 12.85 21.19 -21.04
C ILE A 561 13.00 22.49 -21.85
N TYR A 562 14.21 23.06 -21.96
CA TYR A 562 14.49 24.04 -23.00
C TYR A 562 14.91 23.35 -24.30
N THR A 563 13.92 23.08 -25.18
CA THR A 563 14.17 22.76 -26.60
C THR A 563 13.44 23.77 -27.50
N PRO A 564 13.92 25.03 -27.65
CA PRO A 564 13.30 26.03 -28.52
C PRO A 564 13.70 25.82 -29.99
N SER A 565 12.69 25.58 -30.82
CA SER A 565 12.63 25.87 -32.27
C SER A 565 13.93 26.02 -33.07
N HIS A 566 14.35 24.94 -33.72
CA HIS A 566 14.70 25.02 -35.15
C HIS A 566 13.88 23.96 -35.92
N PRO A 567 12.84 24.36 -36.68
CA PRO A 567 12.02 23.42 -37.44
C PRO A 567 12.75 22.96 -38.70
N ARG A 568 13.73 22.07 -38.53
CA ARG A 568 14.23 21.20 -39.59
C ARG A 568 13.66 19.81 -39.37
N PRO A 569 13.06 19.17 -40.40
CA PRO A 569 12.67 17.76 -40.28
C PRO A 569 13.92 16.91 -39.99
N PRO A 570 13.80 15.86 -39.16
CA PRO A 570 14.89 14.93 -38.92
C PRO A 570 15.27 14.26 -40.24
N ARG A 571 16.58 14.05 -40.48
CA ARG A 571 17.05 13.33 -41.68
C ARG A 571 16.46 11.92 -41.70
N SER A 572 15.55 11.67 -42.64
CA SER A 572 15.12 10.34 -43.03
C SER A 572 16.11 9.73 -44.02
N ILE A 573 16.12 8.40 -44.09
CA ILE A 573 16.80 7.62 -45.12
C ILE A 573 15.75 6.65 -45.67
N PRO A 574 15.45 6.66 -46.98
CA PRO A 574 14.58 5.67 -47.60
C PRO A 574 15.09 4.25 -47.33
N VAL A 575 14.18 3.34 -47.01
CA VAL A 575 14.48 1.94 -46.74
C VAL A 575 13.93 1.10 -47.88
N ASP A 576 14.82 0.48 -48.65
CA ASP A 576 14.46 -0.60 -49.56
C ASP A 576 14.97 -1.93 -48.98
N THR A 577 14.04 -2.72 -48.45
CA THR A 577 14.31 -4.09 -47.98
C THR A 577 14.09 -5.15 -49.07
N SER A 578 13.76 -4.78 -50.31
CA SER A 578 13.54 -5.75 -51.41
C SER A 578 14.82 -6.27 -52.07
N SER A 579 15.97 -5.63 -51.81
CA SER A 579 17.24 -5.87 -52.50
C SER A 579 18.37 -6.42 -51.61
N LEU A 580 18.06 -6.85 -50.38
CA LEU A 580 19.04 -7.35 -49.40
C LEU A 580 19.30 -8.87 -49.54
N PRO A 581 20.56 -9.35 -49.54
CA PRO A 581 20.86 -10.78 -49.55
C PRO A 581 20.39 -11.51 -48.28
N SER A 582 19.86 -12.72 -48.47
CA SER A 582 19.35 -13.61 -47.40
C SER A 582 20.43 -14.12 -46.43
N ASP A 583 21.71 -13.91 -46.74
CA ASP A 583 22.87 -14.58 -46.14
C ASP A 583 23.56 -13.75 -45.04
N THR A 584 22.79 -12.94 -44.32
CA THR A 584 23.23 -12.31 -43.07
C THR A 584 22.35 -12.83 -41.94
N GLN A 585 22.94 -13.17 -40.78
CA GLN A 585 22.18 -13.55 -39.59
C GLN A 585 21.09 -12.50 -39.32
N GLY A 586 19.85 -12.90 -39.54
CA GLY A 586 18.67 -12.07 -39.31
C GLY A 586 18.31 -12.04 -37.82
N PRO A 587 17.51 -11.06 -37.38
CA PRO A 587 16.77 -11.23 -36.14
C PRO A 587 15.89 -12.48 -36.23
N ASN A 588 15.77 -13.23 -35.12
CA ASN A 588 14.80 -14.32 -35.04
C ASN A 588 13.38 -13.73 -35.14
N LEU A 589 12.76 -13.86 -36.31
CA LEU A 589 11.35 -13.55 -36.51
C LEU A 589 10.49 -14.62 -35.85
N VAL A 590 9.30 -14.25 -35.39
CA VAL A 590 8.30 -15.22 -34.92
C VAL A 590 7.66 -15.91 -36.13
N GLU A 591 7.45 -17.23 -36.06
CA GLU A 591 6.83 -18.01 -37.14
C GLU A 591 5.37 -17.59 -37.41
N THR A 592 4.68 -17.14 -36.36
CA THR A 592 3.31 -16.61 -36.42
C THR A 592 3.21 -15.35 -35.56
N LEU A 593 2.54 -14.31 -36.06
CA LEU A 593 2.29 -13.09 -35.28
C LEU A 593 1.31 -13.35 -34.10
N PRO A 594 1.48 -12.66 -32.95
CA PRO A 594 0.54 -12.73 -31.84
C PRO A 594 -0.86 -12.20 -32.22
N ILE A 595 -1.89 -12.76 -31.58
CA ILE A 595 -3.24 -12.18 -31.59
C ILE A 595 -3.29 -11.08 -30.53
N VAL A 596 -3.85 -9.93 -30.88
CA VAL A 596 -4.01 -8.77 -29.99
C VAL A 596 -5.45 -8.26 -29.99
N ASP A 597 -5.89 -7.71 -28.85
CA ASP A 597 -7.16 -7.00 -28.69
C ASP A 597 -6.93 -5.67 -27.96
N CYS A 598 -7.37 -4.55 -28.54
CA CYS A 598 -7.36 -3.25 -27.88
C CYS A 598 -8.56 -3.12 -26.94
N GLU A 599 -8.34 -3.42 -25.67
CA GLU A 599 -9.41 -3.45 -24.68
C GLU A 599 -10.03 -2.07 -24.41
N VAL A 600 -9.20 -1.03 -24.27
CA VAL A 600 -9.68 0.31 -23.88
C VAL A 600 -8.81 1.44 -24.45
N ARG A 601 -9.44 2.59 -24.74
CA ARG A 601 -8.75 3.81 -25.20
C ARG A 601 -9.20 5.08 -24.49
N ALA A 602 -8.26 5.91 -24.04
CA ALA A 602 -8.52 7.20 -23.40
C ALA A 602 -7.74 8.37 -24.04
N ARG A 603 -8.37 9.55 -24.11
CA ARG A 603 -7.71 10.81 -24.52
C ARG A 603 -6.99 11.43 -23.33
N ILE A 604 -5.67 11.55 -23.40
CA ILE A 604 -4.84 12.21 -22.38
C ILE A 604 -4.47 13.63 -22.85
N PRO A 605 -4.86 14.69 -22.10
CA PRO A 605 -4.36 16.04 -22.34
C PRO A 605 -2.92 16.18 -21.80
N THR A 606 -2.04 16.80 -22.58
CA THR A 606 -0.66 17.07 -22.15
C THR A 606 -0.50 18.46 -21.54
N THR A 607 0.54 18.65 -20.72
CA THR A 607 0.95 19.97 -20.18
C THR A 607 1.42 20.94 -21.27
N THR A 608 1.83 20.44 -22.43
CA THR A 608 2.22 21.23 -23.61
C THR A 608 1.03 21.57 -24.52
N GLY A 609 -0.20 21.19 -24.16
CA GLY A 609 -1.43 21.51 -24.91
C GLY A 609 -1.75 20.59 -26.08
N HIS A 610 -0.85 19.67 -26.45
CA HIS A 610 -1.11 18.63 -27.43
C HIS A 610 -2.04 17.54 -26.84
N GLU A 611 -2.69 16.77 -27.70
CA GLU A 611 -3.59 15.68 -27.30
C GLU A 611 -3.04 14.33 -27.79
N MET A 612 -2.96 13.34 -26.91
CA MET A 612 -2.60 11.96 -27.24
C MET A 612 -3.72 10.99 -26.84
N TRP A 613 -3.72 9.81 -27.44
CA TRP A 613 -4.65 8.72 -27.14
C TRP A 613 -3.88 7.49 -26.68
N LEU A 614 -4.05 7.11 -25.41
CA LEU A 614 -3.53 5.84 -24.90
C LEU A 614 -4.51 4.73 -25.26
N HIS A 615 -3.99 3.66 -25.86
CA HIS A 615 -4.67 2.41 -26.15
C HIS A 615 -4.02 1.30 -25.32
N VAL A 616 -4.82 0.48 -24.63
CA VAL A 616 -4.36 -0.69 -23.86
C VAL A 616 -4.66 -1.96 -24.64
N TYR A 617 -3.65 -2.80 -24.82
CA TYR A 617 -3.75 -4.07 -25.56
C TYR A 617 -3.50 -5.27 -24.64
N ARG A 618 -4.34 -6.30 -24.79
CA ARG A 618 -4.03 -7.67 -24.35
C ARG A 618 -3.63 -8.52 -25.55
N ASN A 619 -2.96 -9.64 -25.27
CA ASN A 619 -2.40 -10.54 -26.29
C ASN A 619 -2.44 -12.00 -25.84
N ASN A 620 -2.11 -12.93 -26.74
CA ASN A 620 -2.12 -14.38 -26.48
C ASN A 620 -0.74 -15.02 -26.19
N VAL A 621 0.33 -14.23 -26.04
CA VAL A 621 1.72 -14.71 -25.85
C VAL A 621 2.27 -14.39 -24.46
N ASP A 622 1.92 -13.24 -23.87
CA ASP A 622 2.18 -12.95 -22.46
C ASP A 622 0.96 -12.37 -21.73
N ALA A 623 0.95 -12.50 -20.40
CA ALA A 623 -0.13 -11.99 -19.54
C ALA A 623 0.02 -10.49 -19.21
N LYS A 624 0.70 -9.71 -20.07
CA LYS A 624 0.95 -8.28 -19.84
C LYS A 624 0.03 -7.42 -20.70
N GLU A 625 -0.33 -6.27 -20.15
CA GLU A 625 -1.00 -5.20 -20.88
C GLU A 625 0.06 -4.30 -21.52
N HIS A 626 0.03 -4.15 -22.83
CA HIS A 626 0.96 -3.31 -23.60
C HIS A 626 0.24 -2.05 -24.11
N LEU A 627 0.99 -0.99 -24.40
CA LEU A 627 0.41 0.32 -24.69
C LEU A 627 0.74 0.80 -26.11
N ALA A 628 -0.22 1.46 -26.76
CA ALA A 628 0.05 2.32 -27.91
C ALA A 628 -0.32 3.76 -27.61
N ILE A 629 0.68 4.65 -27.68
CA ILE A 629 0.54 6.10 -27.48
C ILE A 629 0.37 6.73 -28.87
N VAL A 630 -0.85 7.12 -29.21
CA VAL A 630 -1.20 7.61 -30.55
C VAL A 630 -1.37 9.14 -30.52
N PHE A 631 -0.74 9.82 -31.47
CA PHE A 631 -0.81 11.27 -31.66
C PHE A 631 -1.61 11.57 -32.93
N GLY A 632 -2.56 12.52 -32.83
CA GLY A 632 -3.55 12.78 -33.86
C GLY A 632 -4.83 11.93 -33.72
N ASN A 633 -5.76 12.11 -34.66
CA ASN A 633 -7.11 11.50 -34.62
C ASN A 633 -7.40 10.55 -35.80
N THR A 634 -6.39 10.29 -36.63
CA THR A 634 -6.44 9.52 -37.89
C THR A 634 -6.21 8.02 -37.69
N ILE A 635 -5.25 7.67 -36.82
CA ILE A 635 -4.85 6.29 -36.50
C ILE A 635 -5.86 5.72 -35.48
N ARG A 636 -6.38 4.51 -35.72
CA ARG A 636 -7.44 3.89 -34.90
C ARG A 636 -7.30 2.37 -34.87
N SER A 637 -7.60 1.78 -33.71
CA SER A 637 -7.64 0.34 -33.51
C SER A 637 -8.90 -0.30 -34.12
N GLN A 638 -8.71 -1.34 -34.93
CA GLN A 638 -9.77 -2.14 -35.54
C GLN A 638 -10.54 -2.97 -34.48
N SER A 639 -9.83 -3.65 -33.58
CA SER A 639 -10.41 -4.44 -32.48
C SER A 639 -11.13 -3.60 -31.42
N LEU A 640 -10.65 -2.37 -31.16
CA LEU A 640 -11.37 -1.39 -30.36
C LEU A 640 -12.71 -1.03 -31.01
N ASP A 641 -12.67 -0.69 -32.29
CA ASP A 641 -13.83 -0.18 -33.04
C ASP A 641 -14.79 -1.28 -33.54
N ALA A 642 -14.48 -2.57 -33.36
CA ALA A 642 -15.42 -3.67 -33.54
C ALA A 642 -16.62 -3.58 -32.58
N GLU A 643 -17.79 -4.08 -33.00
CA GLU A 643 -18.97 -4.23 -32.13
C GLU A 643 -18.88 -5.54 -31.32
N ARG A 644 -19.05 -5.46 -30.00
CA ARG A 644 -18.98 -6.64 -29.11
C ARG A 644 -20.39 -7.16 -28.78
N PRO A 645 -20.62 -8.49 -28.72
CA PRO A 645 -21.96 -9.04 -28.47
C PRO A 645 -22.56 -8.56 -27.14
N GLY A 646 -23.71 -7.87 -27.20
CA GLY A 646 -24.39 -7.32 -26.03
C GLY A 646 -23.86 -5.98 -25.51
N GLU A 647 -22.89 -5.37 -26.18
CA GLU A 647 -22.35 -4.04 -25.84
C GLU A 647 -23.41 -2.93 -25.99
N THR A 648 -23.59 -2.08 -24.98
CA THR A 648 -24.41 -0.87 -25.11
C THR A 648 -23.59 0.31 -25.63
N GLU A 649 -24.23 1.35 -26.17
CA GLU A 649 -23.54 2.60 -26.56
C GLU A 649 -22.80 3.26 -25.38
N LEU A 650 -23.23 3.05 -24.13
CA LEU A 650 -22.51 3.53 -22.95
C LEU A 650 -21.24 2.71 -22.71
N ASP A 651 -21.31 1.38 -22.75
CA ASP A 651 -20.13 0.51 -22.62
C ASP A 651 -19.11 0.82 -23.72
N ARG A 652 -19.59 0.99 -24.96
CA ARG A 652 -18.80 1.36 -26.13
C ARG A 652 -18.10 2.71 -25.99
N MET A 653 -18.78 3.71 -25.42
CA MET A 653 -18.18 5.01 -25.12
C MET A 653 -17.18 4.94 -23.96
N THR A 654 -17.49 4.22 -22.89
CA THR A 654 -16.60 4.00 -21.73
C THR A 654 -15.34 3.22 -22.10
N ARG A 655 -15.47 2.24 -23.00
CA ARG A 655 -14.36 1.48 -23.59
C ARG A 655 -13.50 2.32 -24.55
N GLY A 656 -13.99 3.49 -24.97
CA GLY A 656 -13.23 4.42 -25.80
C GLY A 656 -13.48 4.31 -27.31
N ALA A 657 -14.38 3.44 -27.76
CA ALA A 657 -14.68 3.15 -29.17
C ALA A 657 -15.62 4.20 -29.82
N TYR A 658 -15.25 5.48 -29.70
CA TYR A 658 -16.02 6.64 -30.14
C TYR A 658 -15.22 7.59 -31.06
N VAL A 659 -15.93 8.52 -31.71
CA VAL A 659 -15.32 9.55 -32.58
C VAL A 659 -15.46 10.95 -31.98
N GLY A 660 -14.43 11.80 -32.13
CA GLY A 660 -14.40 13.17 -31.59
C GLY A 660 -14.17 13.23 -30.08
N LYS A 661 -14.52 14.35 -29.43
CA LYS A 661 -14.43 14.52 -27.97
C LYS A 661 -15.74 14.10 -27.28
N LEU A 662 -15.65 13.53 -26.08
CA LEU A 662 -16.82 13.34 -25.21
C LEU A 662 -17.21 14.66 -24.53
N TYR A 663 -18.48 14.78 -24.17
CA TYR A 663 -19.05 15.89 -23.39
C TYR A 663 -20.20 15.36 -22.52
N PRO A 664 -20.51 16.01 -21.38
CA PRO A 664 -21.63 15.60 -20.53
C PRO A 664 -22.95 15.58 -21.32
N GLY A 665 -23.72 14.51 -21.19
CA GLY A 665 -24.99 14.31 -21.92
C GLY A 665 -24.86 13.70 -23.32
N ARG A 666 -23.65 13.37 -23.80
CA ARG A 666 -23.46 12.64 -25.07
C ARG A 666 -23.99 11.20 -24.97
N THR A 667 -24.79 10.77 -25.95
CA THR A 667 -25.51 9.49 -25.96
C THR A 667 -25.08 8.49 -27.04
N SER A 668 -24.16 8.84 -27.94
CA SER A 668 -23.69 7.96 -29.02
C SER A 668 -22.18 8.06 -29.26
N SER A 669 -21.56 6.90 -29.49
CA SER A 669 -20.19 6.73 -29.98
C SER A 669 -19.96 7.34 -31.37
N ARG A 670 -21.01 7.45 -32.20
CA ARG A 670 -20.97 7.77 -33.63
C ARG A 670 -21.42 9.21 -33.94
N VAL A 671 -20.49 10.05 -34.40
CA VAL A 671 -20.73 11.49 -34.70
C VAL A 671 -21.81 11.73 -35.77
N GLU A 672 -21.98 10.82 -36.73
CA GLU A 672 -22.98 11.00 -37.80
C GLU A 672 -24.43 10.81 -37.32
N GLN A 673 -24.64 9.99 -36.28
CA GLN A 673 -25.96 9.84 -35.67
C GLN A 673 -26.34 11.08 -34.86
N LEU A 674 -25.38 11.71 -34.17
CA LEU A 674 -25.58 13.00 -33.51
C LEU A 674 -25.92 14.12 -34.50
N LYS A 675 -25.23 14.21 -35.65
CA LYS A 675 -25.59 15.18 -36.71
C LYS A 675 -27.01 14.99 -37.26
N ARG A 676 -27.56 13.77 -37.25
CA ARG A 676 -28.98 13.51 -37.57
C ARG A 676 -29.93 13.87 -36.43
N ALA A 677 -29.50 13.75 -35.18
CA ALA A 677 -30.32 14.08 -34.00
C ALA A 677 -30.39 15.59 -33.72
N GLU A 678 -29.32 16.35 -34.00
CA GLU A 678 -29.21 17.80 -33.76
C GLU A 678 -29.81 18.68 -34.88
N GLY A 679 -30.59 18.09 -35.81
CA GLY A 679 -31.42 18.84 -36.75
C GLY A 679 -30.71 19.41 -37.98
N ALA A 680 -29.49 18.97 -38.30
CA ALA A 680 -28.86 19.30 -39.58
C ALA A 680 -29.58 18.57 -40.73
N VAL A 681 -30.38 19.32 -41.50
CA VAL A 681 -31.25 18.77 -42.56
C VAL A 681 -30.46 17.92 -43.56
N PRO A 682 -30.83 16.64 -43.79
CA PRO A 682 -30.28 15.88 -44.90
C PRO A 682 -30.82 16.45 -46.21
N LYS A 683 -29.94 16.90 -47.13
CA LYS A 683 -30.32 16.98 -48.54
C LYS A 683 -30.69 15.57 -48.99
N ALA A 684 -31.95 15.40 -49.41
CA ALA A 684 -32.55 14.07 -49.52
C ALA A 684 -31.83 13.19 -50.56
N GLN A 685 -31.55 11.95 -50.17
CA GLN A 685 -31.34 10.87 -51.14
C GLN A 685 -32.71 10.41 -51.64
N THR A 686 -33.05 10.74 -52.89
CA THR A 686 -34.13 10.06 -53.60
C THR A 686 -33.65 8.66 -54.00
N LYS A 687 -34.04 7.65 -53.22
CA LYS A 687 -34.07 6.27 -53.73
C LYS A 687 -35.18 6.12 -54.78
N PRO A 688 -35.03 5.20 -55.75
CA PRO A 688 -36.11 4.87 -56.67
C PRO A 688 -37.18 4.03 -55.96
N ASP A 689 -38.43 4.23 -56.35
CA ASP A 689 -39.37 3.14 -56.63
C ASP A 689 -40.43 3.64 -57.61
N ALA A 690 -40.99 2.75 -58.43
CA ALA A 690 -41.75 3.12 -59.62
C ALA A 690 -43.26 2.90 -59.46
N THR A 691 -44.08 3.90 -59.83
CA THR A 691 -45.41 3.64 -60.42
C THR A 691 -45.97 4.83 -61.24
N SER A 692 -46.57 4.49 -62.39
CA SER A 692 -47.68 5.19 -63.09
C SER A 692 -47.65 6.72 -63.36
N LEU A 693 -47.41 7.04 -64.64
CA LEU A 693 -48.31 7.80 -65.53
C LEU A 693 -48.56 9.32 -65.35
N SER A 694 -47.77 10.09 -66.12
CA SER A 694 -48.24 10.85 -67.32
C SER A 694 -48.46 12.38 -67.28
N LYS A 695 -48.06 13.02 -68.41
CA LYS A 695 -48.35 14.38 -68.92
C LYS A 695 -47.69 15.58 -68.18
N SER A 696 -47.34 16.70 -68.83
CA SER A 696 -46.99 17.01 -70.24
C SER A 696 -46.51 18.47 -70.34
N SER A 697 -45.90 18.88 -71.47
CA SER A 697 -45.56 20.28 -71.90
C SER A 697 -44.52 21.03 -71.03
N ASP A 698 -43.41 21.53 -71.60
CA ASP A 698 -43.21 22.76 -72.43
C ASP A 698 -43.37 24.06 -71.59
N SER A 699 -42.50 25.07 -71.58
CA SER A 699 -41.22 25.39 -72.27
C SER A 699 -40.41 26.39 -71.36
N GLU A 700 -39.27 27.07 -71.65
CA GLU A 700 -38.46 27.30 -72.87
C GLU A 700 -36.95 27.62 -72.57
N ARG A 701 -36.47 28.81 -72.95
CA ARG A 701 -35.08 29.37 -72.99
C ARG A 701 -35.18 30.94 -72.97
N PRO A 702 -34.13 31.80 -73.05
CA PRO A 702 -32.70 31.56 -73.35
C PRO A 702 -31.59 32.33 -72.55
N ALA A 703 -30.38 31.77 -72.60
CA ALA A 703 -29.03 32.34 -72.86
C ALA A 703 -28.41 33.58 -72.14
N GLY A 704 -27.07 33.49 -71.95
CA GLY A 704 -26.12 34.58 -71.68
C GLY A 704 -25.32 34.41 -70.35
N GLU A 705 -23.99 34.55 -70.27
CA GLU A 705 -22.94 34.69 -71.29
C GLU A 705 -21.54 34.44 -70.67
N GLY A 706 -20.63 33.72 -71.34
CA GLY A 706 -19.16 33.65 -71.05
C GLY A 706 -18.66 33.06 -69.70
N ALA A 707 -17.44 32.51 -69.59
CA ALA A 707 -16.49 32.02 -70.61
C ALA A 707 -15.41 31.10 -69.95
N THR A 708 -14.97 30.05 -70.65
CA THR A 708 -13.68 29.30 -70.47
C THR A 708 -13.40 28.61 -69.11
N ILE A 709 -12.83 27.40 -69.00
CA ILE A 709 -12.11 26.53 -69.96
C ILE A 709 -12.72 25.10 -70.01
N SER A 710 -12.54 24.45 -71.17
CA SER A 710 -12.84 23.06 -71.53
C SER A 710 -12.60 21.98 -70.45
N SER A 711 -13.39 20.91 -70.55
CA SER A 711 -13.10 19.59 -69.96
C SER A 711 -13.12 18.51 -71.06
N THR A 712 -12.21 17.53 -71.02
CA THR A 712 -12.51 16.13 -71.38
C THR A 712 -11.37 15.16 -71.02
N SER A 713 -11.80 14.01 -70.51
CA SER A 713 -11.13 12.73 -70.27
C SER A 713 -10.00 12.27 -71.20
N SER A 714 -9.00 11.60 -70.63
CA SER A 714 -8.56 10.27 -71.09
C SER A 714 -7.89 9.49 -69.95
N GLU A 715 -7.89 8.16 -70.02
CA GLU A 715 -7.39 7.25 -68.99
C GLU A 715 -5.92 6.87 -69.25
N SER A 716 -5.04 7.10 -68.29
CA SER A 716 -3.77 6.38 -68.13
C SER A 716 -3.29 6.54 -66.69
N GLY A 717 -2.69 5.50 -66.12
CA GLY A 717 -2.28 5.51 -64.73
C GLY A 717 -0.92 6.17 -64.52
N ASP A 718 -0.83 7.06 -63.53
CA ASP A 718 0.39 7.29 -62.75
C ASP A 718 -0.03 7.68 -61.33
N ALA A 719 0.42 6.91 -60.34
CA ALA A 719 0.18 7.24 -58.94
C ALA A 719 1.22 8.29 -58.52
N LEU A 720 0.78 9.55 -58.40
CA LEU A 720 1.64 10.64 -57.89
C LEU A 720 2.30 10.20 -56.56
N PRO A 721 3.63 10.37 -56.41
CA PRO A 721 4.33 9.93 -55.21
C PRO A 721 3.82 10.72 -54.00
N VAL A 722 3.18 10.03 -53.07
CA VAL A 722 2.78 10.56 -51.75
C VAL A 722 4.01 11.21 -51.11
N SER A 723 3.91 12.46 -50.65
CA SER A 723 5.08 13.10 -50.05
C SER A 723 5.41 12.39 -48.73
N ASN A 724 6.68 12.02 -48.52
CA ASN A 724 7.05 11.15 -47.39
C ASN A 724 6.64 11.71 -46.00
N HIS A 725 6.39 13.02 -45.89
CA HIS A 725 5.86 13.65 -44.68
C HIS A 725 4.41 13.24 -44.33
N GLU A 726 3.64 12.72 -45.27
CA GLU A 726 2.26 12.21 -45.10
C GLU A 726 2.18 10.75 -44.61
N LEU A 727 3.34 10.15 -44.30
CA LEU A 727 3.41 8.83 -43.69
C LEU A 727 3.45 8.95 -42.15
N PRO A 728 2.66 8.15 -41.40
CA PRO A 728 2.70 8.12 -39.94
C PRO A 728 4.10 7.85 -39.39
N LEU A 729 4.47 8.59 -38.34
CA LEU A 729 5.75 8.42 -37.65
C LEU A 729 5.59 7.41 -36.51
N VAL A 730 6.42 6.37 -36.49
CA VAL A 730 6.28 5.22 -35.57
C VAL A 730 7.54 5.01 -34.74
N ARG A 731 7.38 4.68 -33.46
CA ARG A 731 8.47 4.39 -32.51
C ARG A 731 8.17 3.10 -31.75
N ILE A 732 8.98 2.06 -31.97
CA ILE A 732 8.88 0.83 -31.15
C ILE A 732 9.82 0.97 -29.95
N HIS A 733 9.20 1.23 -28.80
CA HIS A 733 9.83 1.49 -27.52
C HIS A 733 9.73 0.27 -26.60
N SER A 734 10.71 0.11 -25.72
CA SER A 734 10.72 -0.94 -24.70
C SER A 734 10.76 -0.25 -23.33
N GLU A 735 9.81 -0.59 -22.47
CA GLU A 735 9.70 -0.13 -21.08
C GLU A 735 11.07 -0.03 -20.39
N CYS A 736 11.47 1.18 -19.97
CA CYS A 736 12.74 1.42 -19.31
C CYS A 736 12.54 2.29 -18.07
N TYR A 737 11.98 1.69 -17.00
CA TYR A 737 11.64 2.36 -15.74
C TYR A 737 12.77 3.24 -15.21
N THR A 738 14.01 2.73 -15.20
CA THR A 738 15.17 3.50 -14.72
C THR A 738 15.44 4.76 -15.55
N GLY A 739 15.25 4.70 -16.87
CA GLY A 739 15.56 5.81 -17.78
C GLY A 739 14.42 6.81 -17.96
N GLU A 740 13.17 6.36 -17.79
CA GLU A 740 11.95 7.14 -18.01
C GLU A 740 11.36 7.70 -16.71
N THR A 741 11.33 6.88 -15.65
CA THR A 741 10.72 7.24 -14.35
C THR A 741 11.74 7.73 -13.33
N VAL A 742 13.00 7.27 -13.42
CA VAL A 742 14.07 7.61 -12.46
C VAL A 742 15.22 8.38 -13.13
N TRP A 743 15.03 8.85 -14.37
CA TRP A 743 15.95 9.72 -15.13
C TRP A 743 17.42 9.26 -15.18
N SER A 744 17.65 7.94 -15.18
CA SER A 744 18.98 7.34 -15.09
C SER A 744 19.85 7.62 -16.31
N ALA A 745 20.95 8.36 -16.09
CA ALA A 745 21.97 8.67 -17.08
C ALA A 745 22.86 7.48 -17.51
N ARG A 746 22.44 6.22 -17.25
CA ARG A 746 23.03 5.01 -17.84
C ARG A 746 22.42 4.62 -19.19
N CYS A 747 21.35 5.31 -19.61
CA CYS A 747 20.72 5.06 -20.91
C CYS A 747 20.03 6.30 -21.47
N ASP A 748 19.88 6.33 -22.80
CA ASP A 748 19.17 7.37 -23.56
C ASP A 748 17.65 7.12 -23.69
N CYS A 749 17.09 6.13 -22.97
CA CYS A 749 15.71 5.68 -23.22
C CYS A 749 14.66 6.76 -22.94
N GLY A 750 14.81 7.55 -21.86
CA GLY A 750 13.91 8.67 -21.58
C GLY A 750 13.98 9.77 -22.64
N GLU A 751 15.19 10.21 -23.00
CA GLU A 751 15.41 11.21 -24.06
C GLU A 751 14.85 10.73 -25.42
N GLN A 752 14.97 9.44 -25.73
CA GLN A 752 14.36 8.84 -26.94
C GLN A 752 12.83 8.75 -26.90
N LEU A 753 12.21 8.72 -25.71
CA LEU A 753 10.75 8.72 -25.56
C LEU A 753 10.20 10.14 -25.73
N ASP A 754 10.82 11.11 -25.06
CA ASP A 754 10.45 12.53 -25.11
C ASP A 754 10.59 13.12 -26.52
N GLU A 755 11.73 12.90 -27.20
CA GLU A 755 11.94 13.37 -28.59
C GLU A 755 10.97 12.68 -29.56
N ALA A 756 10.63 11.39 -29.36
CA ALA A 756 9.64 10.71 -30.19
C ALA A 756 8.24 11.30 -30.01
N ALA A 757 7.81 11.54 -28.77
CA ALA A 757 6.54 12.20 -28.47
C ALA A 757 6.49 13.62 -29.06
N ARG A 758 7.56 14.41 -28.91
CA ARG A 758 7.67 15.76 -29.47
C ARG A 758 7.56 15.77 -30.99
N LEU A 759 8.24 14.84 -31.69
CA LEU A 759 8.19 14.74 -33.15
C LEU A 759 6.82 14.30 -33.68
N MET A 760 6.07 13.47 -32.94
CA MET A 760 4.73 13.01 -33.32
C MET A 760 3.62 14.02 -32.97
N ALA A 761 3.82 14.83 -31.91
CA ALA A 761 2.86 15.82 -31.46
C ALA A 761 2.85 17.10 -32.30
N ASP A 762 3.96 17.43 -32.97
CA ASP A 762 4.11 18.60 -33.85
C ASP A 762 3.44 18.39 -35.23
N PRO A 763 2.35 19.11 -35.56
CA PRO A 763 1.62 18.91 -36.83
C PRO A 763 2.40 19.33 -38.07
N ILE A 764 3.48 20.11 -37.93
CA ILE A 764 4.35 20.53 -39.05
C ILE A 764 5.34 19.42 -39.40
N LEU A 765 5.80 18.66 -38.39
CA LEU A 765 6.76 17.56 -38.57
C LEU A 765 6.06 16.22 -38.87
N SER A 766 4.88 15.99 -38.28
CA SER A 766 4.06 14.80 -38.45
C SER A 766 2.59 15.13 -38.76
N PRO A 767 2.27 15.65 -39.98
CA PRO A 767 0.89 16.00 -40.36
C PRO A 767 -0.13 14.86 -40.22
N SER A 768 0.29 13.61 -40.46
CA SER A 768 -0.56 12.43 -40.32
C SER A 768 -0.60 11.83 -38.91
N GLY A 769 0.07 12.47 -37.94
CA GLY A 769 0.25 11.95 -36.59
C GLY A 769 1.31 10.84 -36.50
N GLY A 770 1.22 10.04 -35.44
CA GLY A 770 2.17 8.97 -35.18
C GLY A 770 1.77 8.06 -34.02
N ALA A 771 2.53 6.98 -33.83
CA ALA A 771 2.30 5.99 -32.78
C ALA A 771 3.60 5.54 -32.10
N ILE A 772 3.66 5.63 -30.77
CA ILE A 772 4.68 4.96 -29.96
C ILE A 772 4.07 3.64 -29.47
N ILE A 773 4.58 2.52 -29.97
CA ILE A 773 4.25 1.19 -29.43
C ILE A 773 5.20 0.95 -28.25
N TYR A 774 4.63 0.85 -27.06
CA TYR A 774 5.35 0.76 -25.80
C TYR A 774 5.19 -0.67 -25.24
N LEU A 775 6.23 -1.48 -25.45
CA LEU A 775 6.24 -2.89 -25.06
C LEU A 775 6.82 -3.08 -23.66
N ARG A 776 6.16 -3.90 -22.82
CA ARG A 776 6.58 -4.21 -21.45
C ARG A 776 7.71 -5.25 -21.39
N GLN A 777 8.89 -4.81 -21.83
CA GLN A 777 10.10 -5.61 -22.10
C GLN A 777 11.37 -4.98 -21.49
N GLU A 778 11.30 -4.63 -20.21
CA GLU A 778 12.42 -4.06 -19.45
C GLU A 778 13.71 -4.90 -19.50
N GLY A 779 14.87 -4.24 -19.43
CA GLY A 779 16.19 -4.85 -19.41
C GLY A 779 16.68 -5.37 -20.77
N ARG A 780 16.01 -5.04 -21.87
CA ARG A 780 16.05 -5.80 -23.15
C ARG A 780 15.41 -7.20 -23.02
N GLY A 781 14.35 -7.31 -22.21
CA GLY A 781 13.56 -8.54 -22.03
C GLY A 781 13.92 -9.37 -20.80
N ILE A 782 15.05 -9.10 -20.13
CA ILE A 782 15.47 -9.82 -18.90
C ILE A 782 14.73 -9.37 -17.62
N GLY A 783 13.97 -8.26 -17.69
CA GLY A 783 13.25 -7.69 -16.56
C GLY A 783 14.08 -6.75 -15.68
N LEU A 784 13.42 -6.12 -14.71
CA LEU A 784 14.02 -5.04 -13.89
C LEU A 784 15.07 -5.54 -12.89
N GLY A 785 14.83 -6.68 -12.22
CA GLY A 785 15.77 -7.24 -11.24
C GLY A 785 17.12 -7.61 -11.87
N GLU A 786 17.08 -8.34 -12.98
CA GLU A 786 18.27 -8.73 -13.74
C GLU A 786 18.98 -7.53 -14.37
N LYS A 787 18.24 -6.51 -14.82
CA LYS A 787 18.82 -5.22 -15.24
C LYS A 787 19.58 -4.51 -14.11
N LEU A 788 19.09 -4.55 -12.86
CA LEU A 788 19.81 -3.99 -11.71
C LEU A 788 21.04 -4.83 -11.33
N LYS A 789 20.97 -6.17 -11.43
CA LYS A 789 22.16 -7.03 -11.33
C LYS A 789 23.19 -6.70 -12.43
N ALA A 790 22.73 -6.44 -13.65
CA ALA A 790 23.58 -6.03 -14.77
C ALA A 790 24.19 -4.62 -14.58
N TYR A 791 23.49 -3.70 -13.92
CA TYR A 791 24.03 -2.39 -13.52
C TYR A 791 25.18 -2.54 -12.51
N ASN A 792 25.03 -3.40 -11.49
CA ASN A 792 26.10 -3.68 -10.54
C ASN A 792 27.35 -4.27 -11.23
N LEU A 793 27.17 -5.12 -12.25
CA LEU A 793 28.28 -5.64 -13.07
C LEU A 793 28.92 -4.55 -13.94
N GLN A 794 28.16 -3.56 -14.40
CA GLN A 794 28.69 -2.41 -15.15
C GLN A 794 29.54 -1.49 -14.26
N ASP A 795 29.17 -1.33 -12.98
CA ASP A 795 29.96 -0.62 -11.97
C ASP A 795 31.26 -1.36 -11.61
N LEU A 796 31.28 -2.69 -11.75
CA LEU A 796 32.47 -3.53 -11.70
C LEU A 796 33.29 -3.53 -13.02
N GLY A 797 32.98 -2.61 -13.95
CA GLY A 797 33.79 -2.32 -15.14
C GLY A 797 33.25 -2.88 -16.47
N ASN A 798 32.37 -3.89 -16.44
CA ASN A 798 31.80 -4.50 -17.64
C ASN A 798 30.94 -3.52 -18.45
N ASP A 799 30.61 -3.83 -19.70
CA ASP A 799 29.54 -3.15 -20.44
C ASP A 799 28.18 -3.87 -20.39
N THR A 800 27.16 -3.27 -20.99
CA THR A 800 25.78 -3.82 -20.98
C THR A 800 25.64 -5.13 -21.77
N TYR A 801 26.52 -5.42 -22.74
CA TYR A 801 26.54 -6.69 -23.44
C TYR A 801 27.15 -7.77 -22.55
N GLU A 802 28.34 -7.49 -21.99
CA GLU A 802 29.09 -8.39 -21.12
C GLU A 802 28.31 -8.74 -19.84
N ALA A 803 27.70 -7.73 -19.19
CA ALA A 803 26.91 -7.92 -17.98
C ALA A 803 25.73 -8.89 -18.19
N ASN A 804 25.05 -8.84 -19.34
CA ASN A 804 23.98 -9.79 -19.66
C ASN A 804 24.53 -11.22 -19.84
N ILE A 805 25.63 -11.39 -20.59
CA ILE A 805 26.25 -12.69 -20.83
C ILE A 805 26.79 -13.31 -19.52
N ILE A 806 27.36 -12.51 -18.62
CA ILE A 806 27.83 -12.95 -17.29
C ILE A 806 26.67 -13.46 -16.44
N LEU A 807 25.50 -12.83 -16.52
CA LEU A 807 24.25 -13.28 -15.88
C LEU A 807 23.56 -14.44 -16.64
N ARG A 808 24.21 -15.02 -17.65
CA ARG A 808 23.70 -16.10 -18.52
C ARG A 808 22.46 -15.73 -19.36
N HIS A 809 22.16 -14.43 -19.49
CA HIS A 809 21.10 -13.92 -20.36
C HIS A 809 21.63 -13.67 -21.79
N PRO A 810 20.79 -13.77 -22.83
CA PRO A 810 21.16 -13.27 -24.15
C PRO A 810 21.36 -11.75 -24.15
N ALA A 811 22.23 -11.24 -25.02
CA ALA A 811 22.54 -9.82 -25.11
C ALA A 811 21.34 -8.92 -25.48
N ASP A 812 20.33 -9.47 -26.16
CA ASP A 812 19.02 -8.88 -26.36
C ASP A 812 17.97 -10.01 -26.41
N ALA A 813 16.98 -10.00 -25.52
CA ALA A 813 15.94 -11.03 -25.42
C ALA A 813 14.60 -10.59 -26.03
N ARG A 814 14.55 -9.45 -26.74
CA ARG A 814 13.30 -8.85 -27.21
C ARG A 814 12.78 -9.46 -28.50
N SER A 815 11.48 -9.74 -28.52
CA SER A 815 10.71 -10.01 -29.74
C SER A 815 9.84 -8.80 -30.09
N TYR A 816 9.74 -8.51 -31.39
CA TYR A 816 8.97 -7.37 -31.94
C TYR A 816 7.68 -7.77 -32.65
N GLY A 817 7.37 -9.06 -32.82
CA GLY A 817 6.16 -9.50 -33.50
C GLY A 817 4.86 -9.00 -32.86
N LEU A 818 4.86 -8.80 -31.53
CA LEU A 818 3.74 -8.17 -30.82
C LEU A 818 3.52 -6.70 -31.25
N ALA A 819 4.60 -5.97 -31.55
CA ALA A 819 4.48 -4.62 -32.09
C ALA A 819 3.98 -4.61 -33.54
N THR A 820 4.38 -5.57 -34.37
CA THR A 820 3.82 -5.73 -35.73
C THR A 820 2.31 -5.97 -35.66
N ALA A 821 1.85 -6.89 -34.79
CA ALA A 821 0.42 -7.13 -34.58
C ALA A 821 -0.34 -5.89 -34.07
N MET A 822 0.22 -5.13 -33.12
CA MET A 822 -0.36 -3.85 -32.66
C MET A 822 -0.40 -2.76 -33.75
N LEU A 823 0.55 -2.76 -34.70
CA LEU A 823 0.53 -1.82 -35.83
C LEU A 823 -0.55 -2.20 -36.86
N MET A 824 -0.75 -3.49 -37.13
CA MET A 824 -1.84 -3.98 -37.99
C MET A 824 -3.20 -3.61 -37.41
N ASP A 825 -3.41 -3.82 -36.11
CA ASP A 825 -4.67 -3.43 -35.47
C ASP A 825 -4.90 -1.91 -35.52
N LEU A 826 -3.85 -1.08 -35.44
CA LEU A 826 -3.94 0.38 -35.63
C LEU A 826 -4.17 0.85 -37.08
N GLY A 827 -4.25 -0.05 -38.06
CA GLY A 827 -4.37 0.28 -39.48
C GLY A 827 -3.11 0.92 -40.08
N LEU A 828 -1.94 0.48 -39.61
CA LEU A 828 -0.61 0.91 -40.07
C LEU A 828 0.12 -0.17 -40.90
N ASP A 829 -0.63 -1.16 -41.36
CA ASP A 829 -0.24 -2.27 -42.23
C ASP A 829 -0.32 -1.95 -43.73
N GLY A 830 0.20 -2.87 -44.54
CA GLY A 830 0.09 -2.83 -46.00
C GLY A 830 0.98 -1.80 -46.69
N GLU A 831 0.75 -1.62 -48.00
CA GLU A 831 1.71 -0.98 -48.90
C GLU A 831 1.99 0.51 -48.64
N ARG A 832 1.08 1.21 -47.94
CA ARG A 832 1.29 2.63 -47.58
C ARG A 832 2.54 2.79 -46.71
N GLY A 833 2.71 1.90 -45.73
CA GLY A 833 3.87 1.85 -44.86
C GLY A 833 4.05 3.04 -43.91
N ILE A 834 5.15 2.98 -43.17
CA ILE A 834 5.45 3.84 -42.01
C ILE A 834 6.86 4.46 -42.08
N ARG A 835 7.07 5.53 -41.31
CA ARG A 835 8.41 6.08 -41.01
C ARG A 835 8.86 5.64 -39.62
N LEU A 836 9.93 4.86 -39.52
CA LEU A 836 10.34 4.19 -38.28
C LEU A 836 11.48 4.93 -37.57
N LEU A 837 11.24 5.40 -36.34
CA LEU A 837 12.22 5.98 -35.42
C LEU A 837 13.08 4.87 -34.77
N THR A 838 14.22 4.58 -35.38
CA THR A 838 15.20 3.58 -34.91
C THR A 838 16.62 3.88 -35.37
N ASN A 839 17.61 3.40 -34.61
CA ASN A 839 19.01 3.28 -35.05
C ASN A 839 19.47 1.82 -35.16
N ASN A 840 18.68 0.88 -34.66
CA ASN A 840 18.97 -0.54 -34.75
C ASN A 840 18.47 -1.06 -36.12
N PRO A 841 19.33 -1.67 -36.96
CA PRO A 841 18.93 -2.18 -38.28
C PRO A 841 18.03 -3.42 -38.18
N ASP A 842 18.28 -4.29 -37.22
CA ASP A 842 17.49 -5.51 -37.02
C ASP A 842 16.08 -5.21 -36.53
N LYS A 843 15.88 -4.12 -35.79
CA LYS A 843 14.55 -3.58 -35.46
C LYS A 843 13.78 -3.08 -36.69
N VAL A 844 14.43 -2.77 -37.81
CA VAL A 844 13.69 -2.49 -39.06
C VAL A 844 13.10 -3.81 -39.57
N ARG A 845 13.95 -4.82 -39.81
CA ARG A 845 13.56 -6.16 -40.29
C ARG A 845 12.52 -6.82 -39.39
N ALA A 846 12.71 -6.76 -38.08
CA ALA A 846 11.84 -7.39 -37.08
C ALA A 846 10.50 -6.65 -36.82
N VAL A 847 10.32 -5.44 -37.35
CA VAL A 847 9.05 -4.71 -37.30
C VAL A 847 8.23 -4.91 -38.57
N GLU A 848 8.88 -5.12 -39.73
CA GLU A 848 8.16 -5.45 -40.97
C GLU A 848 7.35 -6.76 -40.84
N GLY A 849 7.86 -7.73 -40.07
CA GLY A 849 7.19 -9.00 -39.77
C GLY A 849 7.56 -10.15 -40.71
N PRO A 850 7.14 -11.39 -40.43
CA PRO A 850 7.51 -12.57 -41.22
C PRO A 850 6.90 -12.57 -42.63
N GLY A 851 5.70 -12.01 -42.80
CA GLY A 851 5.03 -11.80 -44.09
C GLY A 851 5.25 -10.43 -44.71
N ARG A 852 6.05 -9.55 -44.08
CA ARG A 852 6.18 -8.12 -44.40
C ARG A 852 4.84 -7.36 -44.29
N GLU A 853 4.09 -7.69 -43.24
CA GLU A 853 2.76 -7.16 -42.90
C GLU A 853 2.77 -5.63 -42.71
N VAL A 854 3.90 -5.08 -42.24
CA VAL A 854 4.15 -3.63 -42.14
C VAL A 854 5.32 -3.28 -43.07
N VAL A 855 5.19 -2.23 -43.87
CA VAL A 855 6.29 -1.76 -44.75
C VAL A 855 7.00 -0.56 -44.14
N VAL A 856 8.30 -0.66 -43.87
CA VAL A 856 9.08 0.51 -43.41
C VAL A 856 9.61 1.26 -44.64
N ARG A 857 8.99 2.40 -44.97
CA ARG A 857 9.36 3.23 -46.14
C ARG A 857 10.57 4.12 -45.89
N GLU A 858 10.68 4.66 -44.66
CA GLU A 858 11.86 5.41 -44.23
C GLU A 858 12.30 5.01 -42.83
N ARG A 859 13.61 5.02 -42.60
CA ARG A 859 14.19 5.10 -41.25
C ARG A 859 14.40 6.57 -40.90
N VAL A 860 13.96 6.96 -39.71
CA VAL A 860 14.27 8.27 -39.11
C VAL A 860 15.26 8.08 -37.95
N ALA A 861 16.40 8.77 -38.00
CA ALA A 861 17.51 8.55 -37.07
C ALA A 861 17.32 9.25 -35.71
N MET A 862 17.38 8.48 -34.62
CA MET A 862 17.28 8.97 -33.24
C MET A 862 18.68 9.38 -32.71
N VAL A 863 19.26 10.45 -33.22
CA VAL A 863 20.54 10.98 -32.70
C VAL A 863 20.31 11.69 -31.35
N PRO A 864 21.11 11.41 -30.30
CA PRO A 864 21.00 12.08 -29.00
C PRO A 864 21.08 13.61 -29.09
N LEU A 865 20.38 14.31 -28.19
CA LEU A 865 20.38 15.77 -28.13
C LEU A 865 21.77 16.30 -27.75
N ALA A 866 22.51 15.59 -26.91
CA ALA A 866 23.89 15.93 -26.58
C ALA A 866 24.78 16.02 -27.84
N TRP A 867 24.68 15.04 -28.74
CA TRP A 867 25.47 15.04 -29.97
C TRP A 867 24.96 16.09 -30.97
N LYS A 868 23.63 16.20 -31.17
CA LYS A 868 23.00 17.20 -32.05
C LYS A 868 23.37 18.66 -31.70
N THR A 869 23.71 18.96 -30.44
CA THR A 869 23.82 20.34 -29.93
C THR A 869 25.23 20.76 -29.50
N GLY A 870 26.25 19.91 -29.73
CA GLY A 870 27.59 20.14 -29.18
C GLY A 870 27.62 20.08 -27.65
N GLY A 871 26.73 19.28 -27.06
CA GLY A 871 26.60 19.07 -25.62
C GLY A 871 26.00 20.26 -24.86
N ARG A 872 25.15 21.06 -25.51
CA ARG A 872 24.42 22.20 -24.90
C ARG A 872 23.06 21.80 -24.32
N MET A 873 22.44 20.74 -24.84
CA MET A 873 21.15 20.18 -24.40
C MET A 873 21.21 18.65 -24.42
N GLY A 874 20.31 17.97 -23.69
CA GLY A 874 20.31 16.51 -23.56
C GLY A 874 21.24 15.98 -22.47
N VAL A 875 21.19 14.67 -22.23
CA VAL A 875 21.93 14.01 -21.14
C VAL A 875 23.42 13.88 -21.49
N ARG A 876 24.31 14.22 -20.54
CA ARG A 876 25.76 14.04 -20.64
C ARG A 876 26.29 13.36 -19.37
N SER A 877 26.88 12.19 -19.53
CA SER A 877 27.51 11.39 -18.47
C SER A 877 28.55 10.46 -19.10
N GLU A 878 29.43 9.85 -18.29
CA GLU A 878 30.37 8.84 -18.81
C GLU A 878 29.62 7.53 -19.15
N GLU A 879 28.61 7.20 -18.34
CA GLU A 879 27.81 5.99 -18.45
C GLU A 879 26.92 5.99 -19.71
N VAL A 880 26.35 7.13 -20.12
CA VAL A 880 25.53 7.19 -21.35
C VAL A 880 26.41 7.07 -22.59
N GLU A 881 27.62 7.65 -22.59
CA GLU A 881 28.54 7.54 -23.71
C GLU A 881 29.13 6.12 -23.81
N LYS A 882 29.48 5.46 -22.69
CA LYS A 882 29.84 4.03 -22.66
C LYS A 882 28.70 3.13 -23.17
N TYR A 883 27.45 3.45 -22.86
CA TYR A 883 26.28 2.74 -23.38
C TYR A 883 26.04 2.99 -24.88
N LEU A 884 26.34 4.21 -25.37
CA LEU A 884 26.24 4.57 -26.79
C LEU A 884 27.36 3.95 -27.64
N SER A 885 28.60 3.86 -27.14
CA SER A 885 29.66 3.11 -27.83
C SER A 885 29.33 1.61 -27.89
N THR A 886 28.91 1.01 -26.77
CA THR A 886 28.43 -0.40 -26.72
C THR A 886 27.34 -0.67 -27.76
N LYS A 887 26.42 0.28 -27.98
CA LYS A 887 25.39 0.19 -29.02
C LYS A 887 25.94 0.19 -30.44
N ILE A 888 26.95 1.01 -30.73
CA ILE A 888 27.57 1.10 -32.05
C ILE A 888 28.43 -0.14 -32.31
N GLU A 889 29.34 -0.46 -31.38
CA GLU A 889 30.36 -1.49 -31.56
C GLU A 889 29.79 -2.91 -31.47
N LYS A 890 29.05 -3.23 -30.39
CA LYS A 890 28.56 -4.60 -30.12
C LYS A 890 27.16 -4.85 -30.67
N PHE A 891 26.27 -3.85 -30.66
CA PHE A 891 24.91 -3.97 -31.21
C PHE A 891 24.74 -3.39 -32.63
N LYS A 892 25.81 -2.93 -33.29
CA LYS A 892 25.81 -2.48 -34.70
C LYS A 892 24.75 -1.40 -35.00
N HIS A 893 24.42 -0.55 -34.03
CA HIS A 893 23.49 0.56 -34.24
C HIS A 893 24.10 1.56 -35.24
N MET A 894 23.28 1.99 -36.20
CA MET A 894 23.61 3.00 -37.21
C MET A 894 23.58 4.42 -36.61
N LEU A 895 24.43 4.65 -35.61
CA LEU A 895 24.71 5.94 -34.98
C LEU A 895 26.12 6.39 -35.36
N SER A 896 26.27 7.66 -35.67
CA SER A 896 27.55 8.34 -35.81
C SER A 896 27.53 9.61 -34.98
N GLN A 897 28.65 9.92 -34.33
CA GLN A 897 28.91 11.28 -33.86
C GLN A 897 28.96 12.21 -35.10
N GLN A 898 28.48 13.45 -34.97
CA GLN A 898 28.39 14.43 -36.06
C GLN A 898 29.27 15.65 -35.78
#